data_AF-A0A7K4HLL1-F1
#
_entry.id   AF-A0A7K4HLL1-F1
#
_cell.length_a   1.000
_cell.length_b   1.000
_cell.length_c   1.000
_cell.angle_alpha   90.00
_cell.angle_beta   90.00
_cell.angle_gamma   90.00
#
_symmetry.space_group_name_H-M   'P 1'
#
loop_
_entity.id
_entity.type
_entity.pdbx_description
1 polymer ?
#
loop_
_entity_poly.entity_id
_entity_poly.type
_entity_poly.pdbx_seq_one_letter_code
_entity_poly.pdbx_strand_id
1 'polypeptide(L)'
;MEWYSNLDLSILIVDSELHAETAGGIALRQVIEILGDLDFRVIEALTVEDALSIYRSVYPDIACVLLDWDLQPESAASAGPVEMIRTIRKRNRDLPIFLFTSKLAVNEIPLEVIRSIDGYFWKLDNTPRFIAGRIEDVTGDYLDKLLPAFFGELVRYTQEYKYAWHTPGHTGGVAFLKSPVGKLFFRFYGENTLRSDLSVSVPELGSLLEHTGVVGAAESEAARIFGADRTYFLTNGTSTSNKVVFSGCVGPGDIVLVDRNCHKSVMYAIIMTGAVPVYLIPTRNTYGIIGPIHAAEFDPAVIQKKCADHPLIADAGRTPRLAVVTNSTYDGLCYDVEAIIEKLTGTAGVLLFDEAWYGYARFHPLYRGRYAMTPVTAAPDRPAIFATQSTHKVLAAFSQGSMIHLRDSHCPEEARIDPDGFNEAFMMHTSTSPQYSIIASLDVAAKMMEGESGTVLITDTLEEALIFRQKMVQLMAQVLEDEEAGSRRWWFPVWQPGVGQGQYAEHFLTLRSRIQEGDAVELGRHLDYWTLKPGDAWHGFDGIEENYCLLDPLKVTVLTPGIDPGGLVEERGIPAAIVSRFLQEQGIVVEKTGFYSFFILFTMGISKGKSGTLIAQLFEFKDQYDANTPLEQVFPEIVKTYPRIYGGMGLADLCDAMHAYLKGHGIAEIQKDVYARIPRPAMTPAEAYRMMIAGKAEKVRLQDLAGRTAAVMVVPYPPGIPIWMPGEVLSADDRDIIDFLLLYEDFDAAFPGFETEIHGVIRDAGDDRKVYSILCLREDR
;
A
#
# COMPACT_ATOMS: atom_id res chain seq x y z
N MET A 1 -6.45 -36.83 -2.19
CA MET A 1 -7.16 -35.81 -2.97
C MET A 1 -8.53 -35.45 -2.39
N GLU A 2 -9.09 -36.19 -1.42
CA GLU A 2 -10.30 -35.79 -0.67
C GLU A 2 -10.20 -34.42 0.03
N TRP A 3 -9.00 -33.84 0.12
CA TRP A 3 -8.69 -32.55 0.72
C TRP A 3 -9.17 -31.34 -0.09
N TYR A 4 -9.39 -31.51 -1.40
CA TYR A 4 -9.66 -30.39 -2.32
C TYR A 4 -11.14 -30.22 -2.70
N SER A 5 -12.02 -31.13 -2.28
CA SER A 5 -13.44 -31.14 -2.66
C SER A 5 -14.24 -29.91 -2.23
N ASN A 6 -13.69 -29.06 -1.35
CA ASN A 6 -14.33 -27.82 -0.87
C ASN A 6 -13.75 -26.54 -1.50
N LEU A 7 -12.88 -26.62 -2.52
CA LEU A 7 -12.24 -25.45 -3.14
C LEU A 7 -13.00 -24.88 -4.36
N ASP A 8 -14.16 -25.43 -4.74
CA ASP A 8 -15.02 -24.94 -5.83
C ASP A 8 -14.28 -24.68 -7.18
N LEU A 9 -13.30 -25.52 -7.49
CA LEU A 9 -12.42 -25.35 -8.65
C LEU A 9 -13.11 -25.73 -9.97
N SER A 10 -12.69 -25.05 -11.04
CA SER A 10 -13.29 -25.14 -12.36
C SER A 10 -12.34 -25.68 -13.43
N ILE A 11 -12.87 -26.50 -14.33
CA ILE A 11 -12.19 -26.95 -15.56
C ILE A 11 -12.79 -26.16 -16.72
N LEU A 12 -11.97 -25.38 -17.42
CA LEU A 12 -12.40 -24.64 -18.62
C LEU A 12 -12.25 -25.53 -19.85
N ILE A 13 -13.35 -25.82 -20.53
CA ILE A 13 -13.36 -26.58 -21.79
C ILE A 13 -13.76 -25.66 -22.92
N VAL A 14 -12.88 -25.54 -23.91
CA VAL A 14 -13.03 -24.68 -25.08
C VAL A 14 -13.09 -25.55 -26.33
N ASP A 15 -14.29 -25.82 -26.84
CA ASP A 15 -14.49 -26.67 -28.01
C ASP A 15 -15.80 -26.34 -28.73
N SER A 16 -15.72 -26.16 -30.06
CA SER A 16 -16.88 -25.79 -30.88
C SER A 16 -17.91 -26.92 -31.03
N GLU A 17 -17.54 -28.18 -30.75
CA GLU A 17 -18.39 -29.35 -30.83
C GLU A 17 -19.13 -29.69 -29.52
N LEU A 18 -18.93 -28.93 -28.43
CA LEU A 18 -19.53 -29.20 -27.10
C LEU A 18 -21.04 -29.49 -27.14
N HIS A 19 -21.77 -28.79 -28.01
CA HIS A 19 -23.21 -28.96 -28.19
C HIS A 19 -23.61 -29.66 -29.49
N ALA A 20 -22.63 -30.11 -30.28
CA ALA A 20 -22.89 -30.80 -31.54
C ALA A 20 -23.21 -32.29 -31.31
N GLU A 21 -24.05 -32.88 -32.17
CA GLU A 21 -24.31 -34.33 -32.22
C GLU A 21 -23.21 -35.09 -33.02
N THR A 22 -21.96 -34.65 -32.87
CA THR A 22 -20.78 -35.34 -33.43
C THR A 22 -20.25 -36.37 -32.45
N ALA A 23 -19.43 -37.32 -32.94
CA ALA A 23 -18.74 -38.26 -32.06
C ALA A 23 -17.83 -37.55 -31.05
N GLY A 24 -17.17 -36.45 -31.46
CA GLY A 24 -16.33 -35.62 -30.59
C GLY A 24 -17.13 -34.91 -29.51
N GLY A 25 -18.24 -34.27 -29.88
CA GLY A 25 -19.16 -33.62 -28.94
C GLY A 25 -19.77 -34.59 -27.93
N ILE A 26 -20.14 -35.81 -28.35
CA ILE A 26 -20.65 -36.86 -27.44
C ILE A 26 -19.56 -37.28 -26.44
N ALA A 27 -18.33 -37.52 -26.90
CA ALA A 27 -17.22 -37.91 -26.03
C ALA A 27 -16.88 -36.82 -25.00
N LEU A 28 -16.90 -35.55 -25.40
CA LEU A 28 -16.68 -34.41 -24.50
C LEU A 28 -17.76 -34.31 -23.42
N ARG A 29 -19.04 -34.43 -23.79
CA ARG A 29 -20.13 -34.40 -22.80
C ARG A 29 -20.04 -35.53 -21.78
N GLN A 30 -19.54 -36.70 -22.19
CA GLN A 30 -19.25 -37.80 -21.25
C GLN A 30 -18.06 -37.49 -20.33
N VAL A 31 -17.03 -36.80 -20.82
CA VAL A 31 -15.94 -36.31 -19.94
C VAL A 31 -16.48 -35.31 -18.93
N ILE A 32 -17.33 -34.38 -19.36
CA ILE A 32 -17.96 -33.36 -18.49
C ILE A 32 -18.81 -34.00 -17.39
N GLU A 33 -19.62 -34.99 -17.74
CA GLU A 33 -20.44 -35.75 -16.78
C GLU A 33 -19.55 -36.42 -15.71
N ILE A 34 -18.47 -37.09 -16.13
CA ILE A 34 -17.53 -37.74 -15.21
C ILE A 34 -16.77 -36.74 -14.35
N LEU A 35 -16.39 -35.57 -14.89
CA LEU A 35 -15.77 -34.51 -14.11
C LEU A 35 -16.74 -33.96 -13.04
N GLY A 36 -18.02 -33.85 -13.37
CA GLY A 36 -19.07 -33.50 -12.40
C GLY A 36 -19.23 -34.54 -11.29
N ASP A 37 -19.14 -35.84 -11.61
CA ASP A 37 -19.11 -36.93 -10.62
C ASP A 37 -17.87 -36.90 -9.70
N LEU A 38 -16.81 -36.20 -10.11
CA LEU A 38 -15.58 -35.97 -9.35
C LEU A 38 -15.58 -34.62 -8.62
N ASP A 39 -16.74 -33.96 -8.49
CA ASP A 39 -16.94 -32.65 -7.85
C ASP A 39 -16.19 -31.48 -8.52
N PHE A 40 -15.80 -31.62 -9.79
CA PHE A 40 -15.29 -30.48 -10.57
C PHE A 40 -16.44 -29.69 -11.20
N ARG A 41 -16.38 -28.36 -11.06
CA ARG A 41 -17.21 -27.46 -11.86
C ARG A 41 -16.64 -27.39 -13.28
N VAL A 42 -17.48 -27.50 -14.29
CA VAL A 42 -17.05 -27.32 -15.70
C VAL A 42 -17.57 -25.99 -16.22
N ILE A 43 -16.68 -25.22 -16.85
CA ILE A 43 -17.01 -23.99 -17.56
C ILE A 43 -16.80 -24.25 -19.05
N GLU A 44 -17.85 -24.02 -19.84
CA GLU A 44 -17.88 -24.33 -21.26
C GLU A 44 -17.75 -23.04 -22.09
N ALA A 45 -16.90 -23.08 -23.12
CA ALA A 45 -16.76 -22.00 -24.09
C ALA A 45 -16.72 -22.60 -25.51
N LEU A 46 -17.44 -21.98 -26.45
CA LEU A 46 -17.51 -22.49 -27.84
C LEU A 46 -16.45 -21.85 -28.75
N THR A 47 -15.92 -20.70 -28.36
CA THR A 47 -14.94 -19.94 -29.13
C THR A 47 -13.80 -19.44 -28.25
N VAL A 48 -12.64 -19.18 -28.86
CA VAL A 48 -11.45 -18.69 -28.16
C VAL A 48 -11.69 -17.31 -27.54
N GLU A 49 -12.49 -16.46 -28.19
CA GLU A 49 -12.78 -15.11 -27.71
C GLU A 49 -13.64 -15.13 -26.43
N ASP A 50 -14.66 -15.98 -26.39
CA ASP A 50 -15.47 -16.21 -25.20
C ASP A 50 -14.62 -16.83 -24.08
N ALA A 51 -13.81 -17.84 -24.41
CA ALA A 51 -12.90 -18.47 -23.45
C ALA A 51 -11.88 -17.49 -22.84
N LEU A 52 -11.36 -16.56 -23.62
CA LEU A 52 -10.48 -15.49 -23.12
C LEU A 52 -11.22 -14.51 -22.21
N SER A 53 -12.49 -14.21 -22.49
CA SER A 53 -13.33 -13.35 -21.65
C SER A 53 -13.68 -14.02 -20.32
N ILE A 54 -14.01 -15.31 -20.37
CA ILE A 54 -14.19 -16.18 -19.21
C ILE A 54 -12.89 -16.23 -18.40
N TYR A 55 -11.77 -16.59 -19.02
CA TYR A 55 -10.48 -16.61 -18.34
C TYR A 55 -10.19 -15.27 -17.65
N ARG A 56 -10.34 -14.13 -18.34
CA ARG A 56 -10.11 -12.82 -17.71
C ARG A 56 -11.04 -12.49 -16.54
N SER A 57 -12.24 -13.09 -16.47
CA SER A 57 -13.23 -12.79 -15.42
C SER A 57 -13.24 -13.80 -14.28
N VAL A 58 -12.90 -15.07 -14.52
CA VAL A 58 -12.98 -16.17 -13.54
C VAL A 58 -11.71 -17.02 -13.46
N TYR A 59 -10.58 -16.59 -14.03
CA TYR A 59 -9.33 -17.39 -13.97
C TYR A 59 -8.84 -17.80 -12.58
N PRO A 60 -9.09 -17.07 -11.46
CA PRO A 60 -8.64 -17.53 -10.15
C PRO A 60 -9.21 -18.91 -9.78
N ASP A 61 -10.36 -19.28 -10.34
CA ASP A 61 -11.06 -20.54 -10.06
C ASP A 61 -10.70 -21.64 -11.06
N ILE A 62 -9.98 -21.33 -12.15
CA ILE A 62 -9.66 -22.29 -13.21
C ILE A 62 -8.43 -23.10 -12.80
N ALA A 63 -8.59 -24.42 -12.69
CA ALA A 63 -7.54 -25.34 -12.29
C ALA A 63 -6.99 -26.20 -13.46
N CYS A 64 -7.67 -26.21 -14.61
CA CYS A 64 -7.20 -26.85 -15.84
C CYS A 64 -7.94 -26.26 -17.05
N VAL A 65 -7.28 -26.20 -18.21
CA VAL A 65 -7.85 -25.79 -19.50
C VAL A 65 -7.75 -26.92 -20.50
N LEU A 66 -8.88 -27.31 -21.09
CA LEU A 66 -8.95 -28.15 -22.28
C LEU A 66 -9.28 -27.26 -23.48
N LEU A 67 -8.38 -27.22 -24.45
CA LEU A 67 -8.49 -26.35 -25.62
C LEU A 67 -8.51 -27.18 -26.90
N ASP A 68 -9.58 -27.06 -27.66
CA ASP A 68 -9.64 -27.63 -29.00
C ASP A 68 -8.65 -26.92 -29.93
N TRP A 69 -7.64 -27.66 -30.39
CA TRP A 69 -6.59 -27.13 -31.26
C TRP A 69 -7.11 -26.81 -32.67
N ASP A 70 -8.18 -27.48 -33.09
CA ASP A 70 -8.75 -27.34 -34.43
C ASP A 70 -9.59 -26.03 -34.57
N LEU A 71 -9.78 -25.28 -33.47
CA LEU A 71 -10.53 -24.02 -33.45
C LEU A 71 -9.92 -22.94 -34.35
N GLN A 72 -10.76 -22.41 -35.24
CA GLN A 72 -10.39 -21.29 -36.10
C GLN A 72 -10.75 -19.95 -35.42
N PRO A 73 -9.92 -18.91 -35.58
CA PRO A 73 -10.29 -17.55 -35.18
C PRO A 73 -11.59 -17.12 -35.88
N GLU A 74 -12.47 -16.42 -35.16
CA GLU A 74 -13.72 -15.89 -35.73
C GLU A 74 -13.47 -14.86 -36.85
N SER A 75 -12.32 -14.17 -36.79
CA SER A 75 -11.84 -13.24 -37.81
C SER A 75 -10.30 -13.26 -37.87
N ALA A 76 -9.73 -12.69 -38.94
CA ALA A 76 -8.27 -12.52 -39.04
C ALA A 76 -7.67 -11.62 -37.93
N ALA A 77 -8.51 -10.86 -37.21
CA ALA A 77 -8.12 -10.04 -36.06
C ALA A 77 -8.42 -10.69 -34.71
N SER A 78 -9.15 -11.82 -34.69
CA SER A 78 -9.52 -12.53 -33.47
C SER A 78 -8.38 -13.45 -33.00
N ALA A 79 -8.31 -13.66 -31.68
CA ALA A 79 -7.33 -14.56 -31.08
C ALA A 79 -7.62 -16.02 -31.45
N GLY A 80 -6.58 -16.77 -31.82
CA GLY A 80 -6.63 -18.23 -32.00
C GLY A 80 -6.08 -18.99 -30.79
N PRO A 81 -6.05 -20.34 -30.84
CA PRO A 81 -5.58 -21.19 -29.73
C PRO A 81 -4.19 -20.82 -29.19
N VAL A 82 -3.25 -20.47 -30.08
CA VAL A 82 -1.89 -20.03 -29.70
C VAL A 82 -1.91 -18.79 -28.80
N GLU A 83 -2.75 -17.80 -29.12
CA GLU A 83 -2.82 -16.55 -28.37
C GLU A 83 -3.48 -16.74 -27.00
N MET A 84 -4.44 -17.67 -26.90
CA MET A 84 -5.01 -18.06 -25.63
C MET A 84 -3.96 -18.70 -24.71
N ILE A 85 -3.16 -19.64 -25.23
CA ILE A 85 -2.09 -20.29 -24.46
C ILE A 85 -1.07 -19.25 -23.98
N ARG A 86 -0.67 -18.31 -24.85
CA ARG A 86 0.22 -17.20 -24.48
C ARG A 86 -0.39 -16.33 -23.38
N THR A 87 -1.67 -15.99 -23.50
CA THR A 87 -2.39 -15.20 -22.49
C THR A 87 -2.43 -15.91 -21.14
N ILE A 88 -2.72 -17.21 -21.13
CA ILE A 88 -2.72 -18.03 -19.92
C ILE A 88 -1.32 -18.05 -19.30
N ARG A 89 -0.29 -18.39 -20.09
CA ARG A 89 1.08 -18.53 -19.58
C ARG A 89 1.67 -17.23 -19.06
N LYS A 90 1.23 -16.09 -19.57
CA LYS A 90 1.61 -14.78 -19.03
C LYS A 90 1.08 -14.56 -17.62
N ARG A 91 -0.13 -15.04 -17.31
CA ARG A 91 -0.76 -14.84 -15.99
C ARG A 91 -0.50 -15.99 -15.02
N ASN A 92 -0.37 -17.20 -15.54
CA ASN A 92 -0.23 -18.41 -14.76
C ASN A 92 0.60 -19.44 -15.54
N ARG A 93 1.87 -19.54 -15.15
CA ARG A 93 2.83 -20.43 -15.79
C ARG A 93 2.51 -21.90 -15.58
N ASP A 94 1.94 -22.23 -14.43
CA ASP A 94 1.78 -23.62 -13.97
C ASP A 94 0.37 -24.18 -14.21
N LEU A 95 -0.58 -23.36 -14.70
CA LEU A 95 -1.94 -23.83 -15.01
C LEU A 95 -1.91 -24.97 -16.04
N PRO A 96 -2.46 -26.15 -15.74
CA PRO A 96 -2.52 -27.23 -16.70
C PRO A 96 -3.28 -26.85 -17.97
N ILE A 97 -2.68 -27.09 -19.15
CA ILE A 97 -3.32 -26.92 -20.46
C ILE A 97 -3.20 -28.23 -21.25
N PHE A 98 -4.34 -28.80 -21.63
CA PHE A 98 -4.43 -29.94 -22.54
C PHE A 98 -5.03 -29.52 -23.87
N LEU A 99 -4.42 -29.97 -24.97
CA LEU A 99 -5.05 -29.82 -26.28
C LEU A 99 -6.00 -30.99 -26.56
N PHE A 100 -7.18 -30.69 -27.06
CA PHE A 100 -8.08 -31.67 -27.66
C PHE A 100 -7.95 -31.55 -29.18
N THR A 101 -7.65 -32.63 -29.89
CA THR A 101 -7.34 -32.52 -31.33
C THR A 101 -7.67 -33.80 -32.09
N SER A 102 -7.88 -33.66 -33.41
CA SER A 102 -7.84 -34.80 -34.33
C SER A 102 -6.39 -35.25 -34.62
N LYS A 103 -6.19 -36.53 -35.00
CA LYS A 103 -4.87 -37.13 -35.21
C LYS A 103 -4.03 -36.46 -36.31
N LEU A 104 -4.67 -35.82 -37.28
CA LEU A 104 -4.01 -35.20 -38.43
C LEU A 104 -3.36 -33.85 -38.08
N ALA A 105 -3.92 -33.10 -37.13
CA ALA A 105 -3.49 -31.76 -36.76
C ALA A 105 -2.28 -31.71 -35.81
N VAL A 106 -1.86 -32.86 -35.24
CA VAL A 106 -0.72 -32.93 -34.31
C VAL A 106 0.60 -32.50 -34.96
N ASN A 107 0.80 -32.83 -36.23
CA ASN A 107 2.02 -32.45 -36.96
C ASN A 107 2.13 -30.93 -37.19
N GLU A 108 1.04 -30.20 -37.02
CA GLU A 108 0.94 -28.77 -37.27
C GLU A 108 1.10 -27.94 -35.99
N ILE A 109 1.21 -28.59 -34.82
CA ILE A 109 1.38 -27.91 -33.54
C ILE A 109 2.80 -27.30 -33.47
N PRO A 110 2.93 -25.97 -33.32
CA PRO A 110 4.23 -25.31 -33.21
C PRO A 110 5.00 -25.76 -31.96
N LEU A 111 6.34 -25.79 -32.05
CA LEU A 111 7.22 -26.14 -30.92
C LEU A 111 6.99 -25.24 -29.69
N GLU A 112 6.66 -23.96 -29.90
CA GLU A 112 6.33 -23.03 -28.81
C GLU A 112 5.10 -23.49 -28.01
N VAL A 113 4.09 -24.07 -28.68
CA VAL A 113 2.88 -24.58 -28.03
C VAL A 113 3.19 -25.85 -27.28
N ILE A 114 3.93 -26.79 -27.89
CA ILE A 114 4.34 -28.04 -27.25
C ILE A 114 5.10 -27.79 -25.93
N ARG A 115 5.92 -26.73 -25.87
CA ARG A 115 6.64 -26.32 -24.65
C ARG A 115 5.76 -25.65 -23.59
N SER A 116 4.54 -25.29 -23.94
CA SER A 116 3.63 -24.49 -23.12
C SER A 116 2.38 -25.26 -22.68
N ILE A 117 2.24 -26.53 -23.05
CA ILE A 117 1.10 -27.39 -22.69
C ILE A 117 1.58 -28.60 -21.87
N ASP A 118 0.64 -29.23 -21.17
CA ASP A 118 0.87 -30.40 -20.32
C ASP A 118 0.61 -31.71 -21.07
N GLY A 119 -0.14 -31.64 -22.17
CA GLY A 119 -0.35 -32.77 -23.06
C GLY A 119 -1.42 -32.50 -24.11
N TYR A 120 -1.76 -33.55 -24.85
CA TYR A 120 -2.88 -33.54 -25.78
C TYR A 120 -3.61 -34.88 -25.75
N PHE A 121 -4.92 -34.83 -25.97
CA PHE A 121 -5.78 -35.98 -26.12
C PHE A 121 -6.37 -36.02 -27.53
N TRP A 122 -6.49 -37.23 -28.08
CA TRP A 122 -7.26 -37.42 -29.31
C TRP A 122 -8.72 -37.66 -28.96
N LYS A 123 -9.62 -36.88 -29.58
CA LYS A 123 -11.05 -36.81 -29.19
C LYS A 123 -11.74 -38.18 -29.13
N LEU A 124 -11.31 -39.14 -29.95
CA LEU A 124 -11.97 -40.45 -30.13
C LEU A 124 -11.09 -41.66 -29.81
N ASP A 125 -9.85 -41.48 -29.37
CA ASP A 125 -8.89 -42.61 -29.22
C ASP A 125 -8.73 -43.07 -27.75
N ASN A 126 -9.36 -42.37 -26.81
CA ASN A 126 -9.32 -42.69 -25.38
C ASN A 126 -10.74 -42.74 -24.79
N THR A 127 -10.87 -43.45 -23.66
CA THR A 127 -12.13 -43.48 -22.93
C THR A 127 -12.35 -42.16 -22.16
N PRO A 128 -13.59 -41.66 -22.05
CA PRO A 128 -13.89 -40.45 -21.26
C PRO A 128 -13.39 -40.53 -19.81
N ARG A 129 -13.49 -41.70 -19.16
CA ARG A 129 -13.01 -41.90 -17.78
C ARG A 129 -11.50 -41.74 -17.64
N PHE A 130 -10.73 -42.20 -18.62
CA PHE A 130 -9.28 -42.04 -18.60
C PHE A 130 -8.89 -40.56 -18.73
N ILE A 131 -9.54 -39.83 -19.63
CA ILE A 131 -9.31 -38.39 -19.82
C ILE A 131 -9.66 -37.63 -18.53
N ALA A 132 -10.84 -37.87 -17.96
CA ALA A 132 -11.26 -37.25 -16.71
C ALA A 132 -10.32 -37.57 -15.54
N GLY A 133 -9.88 -38.84 -15.39
CA GLY A 133 -8.91 -39.22 -14.37
C GLY A 133 -7.54 -38.56 -14.55
N ARG A 134 -7.10 -38.35 -15.79
CA ARG A 134 -5.84 -37.63 -16.04
C ARG A 134 -5.95 -36.14 -15.70
N ILE A 135 -7.11 -35.53 -15.95
CA ILE A 135 -7.41 -34.15 -15.56
C ILE A 135 -7.41 -34.03 -14.03
N GLU A 136 -8.05 -34.96 -13.34
CA GLU A 136 -8.08 -35.06 -11.88
C GLU A 136 -6.66 -35.11 -11.30
N ASP A 137 -5.81 -36.03 -11.78
CA ASP A 137 -4.42 -36.18 -11.31
C ASP A 137 -3.61 -34.89 -11.48
N VAL A 138 -3.64 -34.28 -12.68
CA VAL A 138 -2.83 -33.09 -12.97
C VAL A 138 -3.36 -31.85 -12.26
N THR A 139 -4.67 -31.78 -12.05
CA THR A 139 -5.28 -30.73 -11.22
C THR A 139 -4.83 -30.87 -9.76
N GLY A 140 -4.76 -32.10 -9.23
CA GLY A 140 -4.19 -32.36 -7.91
C GLY A 140 -2.74 -31.88 -7.78
N ASP A 141 -1.88 -32.25 -8.74
CA ASP A 141 -0.48 -31.79 -8.78
C ASP A 141 -0.34 -30.26 -8.87
N TYR A 142 -1.29 -29.59 -9.53
CA TYR A 142 -1.32 -28.12 -9.62
C TYR A 142 -1.68 -27.49 -8.28
N LEU A 143 -2.66 -28.02 -7.56
CA LEU A 143 -3.09 -27.50 -6.26
C LEU A 143 -2.02 -27.65 -5.19
N ASP A 144 -1.31 -28.78 -5.18
CA ASP A 144 -0.17 -29.01 -4.30
C ASP A 144 0.94 -27.94 -4.48
N LYS A 145 1.09 -27.37 -5.70
CA LYS A 145 2.04 -26.28 -5.99
C LYS A 145 1.50 -24.89 -5.67
N LEU A 146 0.18 -24.71 -5.74
CA LEU A 146 -0.48 -23.43 -5.50
C LEU A 146 -0.48 -23.07 -4.01
N LEU A 147 -0.66 -24.06 -3.15
CA LEU A 147 -0.64 -23.87 -1.71
C LEU A 147 0.78 -23.59 -1.21
N PRO A 148 1.05 -22.41 -0.61
CA PRO A 148 2.34 -22.12 -0.04
C PRO A 148 2.56 -22.86 1.28
N ALA A 149 3.80 -22.90 1.76
CA ALA A 149 4.25 -23.86 2.76
C ALA A 149 3.44 -23.85 4.06
N PHE A 150 3.16 -22.68 4.62
CA PHE A 150 2.43 -22.55 5.88
C PHE A 150 0.92 -22.68 5.68
N PHE A 151 0.37 -21.99 4.67
CA PHE A 151 -1.08 -22.05 4.43
C PHE A 151 -1.55 -23.45 4.00
N GLY A 152 -0.78 -24.13 3.15
CA GLY A 152 -1.09 -25.49 2.70
C GLY A 152 -1.14 -26.48 3.88
N GLU A 153 -0.17 -26.38 4.78
CA GLU A 153 -0.13 -27.19 5.99
C GLU A 153 -1.29 -26.86 6.95
N LEU A 154 -1.67 -25.58 7.05
CA LEU A 154 -2.84 -25.15 7.84
C LEU A 154 -4.15 -25.72 7.27
N VAL A 155 -4.32 -25.71 5.94
CA VAL A 155 -5.46 -26.34 5.26
C VAL A 155 -5.50 -27.83 5.57
N ARG A 156 -4.38 -28.54 5.38
CA ARG A 156 -4.28 -29.98 5.70
C ARG A 156 -4.68 -30.27 7.14
N TYR A 157 -4.12 -29.53 8.11
CA TYR A 157 -4.44 -29.71 9.52
C TYR A 157 -5.94 -29.56 9.80
N THR A 158 -6.59 -28.51 9.25
CA THR A 158 -8.00 -28.24 9.52
C THR A 158 -8.93 -29.36 9.05
N GLN A 159 -8.51 -30.10 8.01
CA GLN A 159 -9.25 -31.19 7.38
C GLN A 159 -8.97 -32.57 7.99
N GLU A 160 -7.94 -32.71 8.84
CA GLU A 160 -7.64 -33.98 9.51
C GLU A 160 -8.50 -34.27 10.75
N TYR A 161 -9.48 -33.40 11.06
CA TYR A 161 -10.45 -33.55 12.16
C TYR A 161 -9.85 -33.98 13.50
N LYS A 162 -8.64 -33.50 13.82
CA LYS A 162 -7.93 -33.82 15.06
C LYS A 162 -8.67 -33.27 16.29
N TYR A 163 -8.77 -34.09 17.34
CA TYR A 163 -9.26 -33.65 18.65
C TYR A 163 -8.17 -32.85 19.39
N ALA A 164 -8.41 -31.56 19.59
CA ALA A 164 -7.49 -30.68 20.31
C ALA A 164 -7.72 -30.73 21.83
N TRP A 165 -6.63 -30.93 22.59
CA TRP A 165 -6.57 -30.86 24.06
C TRP A 165 -5.60 -29.78 24.54
N HIS A 166 -5.38 -28.77 23.71
CA HIS A 166 -4.44 -27.67 23.91
C HIS A 166 -5.13 -26.32 23.70
N THR A 167 -4.39 -25.22 23.89
CA THR A 167 -4.85 -23.87 23.57
C THR A 167 -4.97 -23.67 22.04
N PRO A 168 -5.87 -22.78 21.57
CA PRO A 168 -6.73 -21.89 22.34
C PRO A 168 -7.98 -22.56 22.96
N GLY A 169 -8.48 -21.99 24.06
CA GLY A 169 -9.58 -22.59 24.86
C GLY A 169 -10.94 -22.67 24.19
N HIS A 170 -11.12 -22.09 22.98
CA HIS A 170 -12.34 -22.30 22.20
C HIS A 170 -12.35 -23.64 21.44
N THR A 171 -11.19 -24.29 21.29
CA THR A 171 -11.02 -25.63 20.70
C THR A 171 -11.70 -25.74 19.33
N GLY A 172 -11.20 -24.99 18.34
CA GLY A 172 -11.81 -24.99 17.01
C GLY A 172 -13.19 -24.30 16.94
N GLY A 173 -13.58 -23.59 18.00
CA GLY A 173 -14.84 -22.84 18.07
C GLY A 173 -15.96 -23.54 18.86
N VAL A 174 -15.72 -24.76 19.33
CA VAL A 174 -16.68 -25.56 20.13
C VAL A 174 -17.18 -24.82 21.37
N ALA A 175 -16.33 -24.03 22.04
CA ALA A 175 -16.77 -23.26 23.21
C ALA A 175 -17.83 -22.20 22.86
N PHE A 176 -17.73 -21.56 21.68
CA PHE A 176 -18.70 -20.55 21.24
C PHE A 176 -20.09 -21.14 21.03
N LEU A 177 -20.19 -22.41 20.63
CA LEU A 177 -21.46 -23.11 20.45
C LEU A 177 -22.26 -23.31 21.75
N LYS A 178 -21.64 -23.08 22.91
CA LYS A 178 -22.26 -23.25 24.24
C LYS A 178 -23.07 -22.03 24.70
N SER A 179 -23.10 -20.93 23.94
CA SER A 179 -23.85 -19.72 24.27
C SER A 179 -24.59 -19.15 23.04
N PRO A 180 -25.80 -18.57 23.18
CA PRO A 180 -26.50 -17.94 22.06
C PRO A 180 -25.68 -16.87 21.33
N VAL A 181 -24.99 -15.98 22.06
CA VAL A 181 -24.13 -14.96 21.44
C VAL A 181 -22.90 -15.59 20.77
N GLY A 182 -22.36 -16.66 21.36
CA GLY A 182 -21.25 -17.40 20.77
C GLY A 182 -21.65 -18.13 19.47
N LYS A 183 -22.86 -18.66 19.38
CA LYS A 183 -23.37 -19.24 18.11
C LYS A 183 -23.49 -18.20 17.00
N LEU A 184 -23.90 -16.97 17.34
CA LEU A 184 -23.91 -15.87 16.36
C LEU A 184 -22.48 -15.54 15.90
N PHE A 185 -21.53 -15.46 16.84
CA PHE A 185 -20.12 -15.25 16.52
C PHE A 185 -19.54 -16.37 15.63
N PHE A 186 -19.79 -17.63 15.98
CA PHE A 186 -19.36 -18.80 15.20
C PHE A 186 -19.90 -18.76 13.77
N ARG A 187 -21.19 -18.41 13.59
CA ARG A 187 -21.80 -18.30 12.26
C ARG A 187 -21.26 -17.13 11.46
N PHE A 188 -20.95 -16.02 12.12
CA PHE A 188 -20.43 -14.83 11.46
C PHE A 188 -19.02 -15.06 10.91
N TYR A 189 -18.12 -15.62 11.72
CA TYR A 189 -16.74 -15.90 11.29
C TYR A 189 -16.59 -17.18 10.47
N GLY A 190 -17.46 -18.17 10.69
CA GLY A 190 -17.36 -19.47 10.05
C GLY A 190 -16.39 -20.41 10.77
N GLU A 191 -16.54 -21.71 10.51
CA GLU A 191 -15.81 -22.76 11.22
C GLU A 191 -14.32 -22.77 10.88
N ASN A 192 -13.94 -22.57 9.62
CA ASN A 192 -12.53 -22.65 9.19
C ASN A 192 -11.65 -21.61 9.89
N THR A 193 -12.13 -20.37 10.06
CA THR A 193 -11.41 -19.32 10.81
C THR A 193 -11.15 -19.74 12.26
N LEU A 194 -12.08 -20.46 12.88
CA LEU A 194 -11.95 -20.88 14.27
C LEU A 194 -11.15 -22.17 14.42
N ARG A 195 -11.15 -23.05 13.42
CA ARG A 195 -10.32 -24.26 13.37
C ARG A 195 -8.86 -23.96 13.06
N SER A 196 -8.58 -22.89 12.33
CA SER A 196 -7.23 -22.44 11.98
C SER A 196 -6.58 -21.56 13.07
N ASP A 197 -7.33 -21.14 14.08
CA ASP A 197 -6.80 -20.47 15.28
C ASP A 197 -6.17 -21.51 16.23
N LEU A 198 -4.86 -21.67 16.08
CA LEU A 198 -4.05 -22.72 16.69
C LEU A 198 -2.88 -22.12 17.48
N SER A 199 -2.09 -23.00 18.11
CA SER A 199 -0.89 -22.61 18.84
C SER A 199 0.29 -23.50 18.48
N VAL A 200 1.47 -23.17 19.01
CA VAL A 200 2.70 -23.98 18.89
C VAL A 200 2.54 -25.42 19.41
N SER A 201 1.44 -25.74 20.08
CA SER A 201 1.07 -27.12 20.46
C SER A 201 0.82 -28.03 19.24
N VAL A 202 0.68 -27.46 18.04
CA VAL A 202 0.62 -28.20 16.76
C VAL A 202 2.02 -28.24 16.15
N PRO A 203 2.82 -29.30 16.38
CA PRO A 203 4.24 -29.32 16.00
C PRO A 203 4.46 -29.31 14.49
N GLU A 204 3.48 -29.80 13.71
CA GLU A 204 3.52 -29.86 12.25
C GLU A 204 3.63 -28.46 11.61
N LEU A 205 3.13 -27.43 12.29
CA LEU A 205 3.18 -26.03 11.82
C LEU A 205 4.50 -25.32 12.16
N GLY A 206 5.39 -25.92 12.96
CA GLY A 206 6.62 -25.26 13.42
C GLY A 206 6.37 -24.11 14.40
N SER A 207 7.34 -23.20 14.52
CA SER A 207 7.31 -22.07 15.45
C SER A 207 7.73 -20.78 14.77
N LEU A 208 6.91 -19.73 14.90
CA LEU A 208 7.22 -18.38 14.41
C LEU A 208 8.40 -17.76 15.18
N LEU A 209 8.48 -17.97 16.49
CA LEU A 209 9.52 -17.36 17.33
C LEU A 209 10.90 -18.00 17.13
N GLU A 210 10.92 -19.23 16.59
CA GLU A 210 12.16 -19.96 16.32
C GLU A 210 12.48 -20.05 14.82
N HIS A 211 11.59 -19.55 13.96
CA HIS A 211 11.73 -19.63 12.49
C HIS A 211 11.89 -21.07 11.97
N THR A 212 11.14 -22.02 12.55
CA THR A 212 11.27 -23.46 12.26
C THR A 212 10.07 -24.04 11.52
N GLY A 213 10.27 -25.22 10.92
CA GLY A 213 9.20 -25.96 10.22
C GLY A 213 8.67 -25.21 9.01
N VAL A 214 7.35 -25.33 8.77
CA VAL A 214 6.69 -24.69 7.62
C VAL A 214 6.65 -23.16 7.72
N VAL A 215 6.71 -22.59 8.93
CA VAL A 215 6.85 -21.12 9.10
C VAL A 215 8.20 -20.66 8.55
N GLY A 216 9.30 -21.30 8.95
CA GLY A 216 10.64 -20.96 8.44
C GLY A 216 10.77 -21.17 6.93
N ALA A 217 10.10 -22.20 6.39
CA ALA A 217 10.01 -22.41 4.95
C ALA A 217 9.26 -21.28 4.23
N ALA A 218 8.13 -20.82 4.78
CA ALA A 218 7.37 -19.69 4.26
C ALA A 218 8.17 -18.37 4.29
N GLU A 219 8.89 -18.12 5.38
CA GLU A 219 9.79 -16.96 5.51
C GLU A 219 10.95 -17.00 4.50
N SER A 220 11.54 -18.18 4.29
CA SER A 220 12.60 -18.39 3.30
C SER A 220 12.10 -18.17 1.87
N GLU A 221 10.90 -18.65 1.57
CA GLU A 221 10.27 -18.47 0.27
C GLU A 221 9.90 -17.01 0.01
N ALA A 222 9.34 -16.33 1.01
CA ALA A 222 9.12 -14.89 0.95
C ALA A 222 10.44 -14.12 0.72
N ALA A 223 11.53 -14.49 1.39
CA ALA A 223 12.84 -13.87 1.16
C ALA A 223 13.29 -14.01 -0.30
N ARG A 224 13.14 -15.19 -0.90
CA ARG A 224 13.44 -15.42 -2.32
C ARG A 224 12.57 -14.56 -3.25
N ILE A 225 11.25 -14.53 -3.00
CA ILE A 225 10.29 -13.77 -3.81
C ILE A 225 10.58 -12.27 -3.74
N PHE A 226 10.85 -11.75 -2.54
CA PHE A 226 11.15 -10.32 -2.30
C PHE A 226 12.62 -9.94 -2.50
N GLY A 227 13.49 -10.90 -2.79
CA GLY A 227 14.94 -10.69 -3.05
C GLY A 227 15.72 -10.18 -1.85
N ALA A 228 15.34 -10.66 -0.67
CA ALA A 228 16.05 -10.48 0.57
C ALA A 228 16.92 -11.72 0.86
N ASP A 229 17.94 -11.57 1.69
CA ASP A 229 18.68 -12.72 2.23
C ASP A 229 17.88 -13.43 3.32
N ARG A 230 17.12 -12.67 4.12
CA ARG A 230 16.20 -13.18 5.15
C ARG A 230 14.92 -12.37 5.17
N THR A 231 13.81 -13.02 5.50
CA THR A 231 12.52 -12.35 5.76
C THR A 231 11.94 -12.85 7.07
N TYR A 232 11.34 -11.94 7.85
CA TYR A 232 10.68 -12.25 9.11
C TYR A 232 9.20 -11.87 9.01
N PHE A 233 8.30 -12.76 9.41
CA PHE A 233 6.86 -12.50 9.46
C PHE A 233 6.47 -11.89 10.81
N LEU A 234 5.74 -10.77 10.78
CA LEU A 234 5.23 -10.11 11.98
C LEU A 234 3.70 -10.02 11.96
N THR A 235 3.13 -10.22 13.14
CA THR A 235 1.67 -10.24 13.37
C THR A 235 1.17 -9.00 14.12
N ASN A 236 1.97 -7.92 14.18
CA ASN A 236 1.62 -6.67 14.87
C ASN A 236 1.99 -5.41 14.07
N GLY A 237 1.95 -5.52 12.75
CA GLY A 237 2.13 -4.44 11.77
C GLY A 237 3.56 -3.92 11.66
N THR A 238 3.81 -3.09 10.64
CA THR A 238 5.12 -2.44 10.44
C THR A 238 5.49 -1.48 11.57
N SER A 239 4.47 -1.02 12.32
CA SER A 239 4.69 -0.34 13.58
C SER A 239 5.60 -1.11 14.53
N THR A 240 5.49 -2.44 14.54
CA THR A 240 6.31 -3.34 15.36
C THR A 240 7.58 -3.72 14.61
N SER A 241 7.51 -3.93 13.29
CA SER A 241 8.70 -4.21 12.47
C SER A 241 9.81 -3.15 12.63
N ASN A 242 9.46 -1.86 12.61
CA ASN A 242 10.44 -0.80 12.85
C ASN A 242 11.08 -0.90 14.24
N LYS A 243 10.29 -1.25 15.27
CA LYS A 243 10.82 -1.43 16.64
C LYS A 243 11.75 -2.62 16.74
N VAL A 244 11.43 -3.74 16.07
CA VAL A 244 12.31 -4.92 16.01
C VAL A 244 13.65 -4.55 15.37
N VAL A 245 13.64 -3.88 14.21
CA VAL A 245 14.88 -3.45 13.54
C VAL A 245 15.72 -2.54 14.44
N PHE A 246 15.10 -1.53 15.06
CA PHE A 246 15.80 -0.65 15.99
C PHE A 246 16.34 -1.40 17.21
N SER A 247 15.54 -2.24 17.88
CA SER A 247 15.97 -3.02 19.04
C SER A 247 17.08 -4.01 18.72
N GLY A 248 17.12 -4.54 17.48
CA GLY A 248 18.17 -5.45 17.03
C GLY A 248 19.46 -4.77 16.56
N CYS A 249 19.45 -3.45 16.33
CA CYS A 249 20.57 -2.75 15.70
C CYS A 249 21.10 -1.53 16.48
N VAL A 250 20.33 -0.98 17.41
CA VAL A 250 20.58 0.33 18.05
C VAL A 250 20.56 0.21 19.57
N GLY A 251 21.61 0.72 20.21
CA GLY A 251 21.72 0.81 21.67
C GLY A 251 21.47 2.22 22.23
N PRO A 252 21.36 2.36 23.56
CA PRO A 252 21.23 3.66 24.21
C PRO A 252 22.39 4.61 23.87
N GLY A 253 22.07 5.84 23.48
CA GLY A 253 23.05 6.86 23.13
C GLY A 253 23.70 6.70 21.75
N ASP A 254 23.28 5.71 20.95
CA ASP A 254 23.62 5.66 19.53
C ASP A 254 22.97 6.79 18.75
N ILE A 255 23.70 7.32 17.78
CA ILE A 255 23.19 8.33 16.85
C ILE A 255 22.38 7.59 15.78
N VAL A 256 21.17 8.06 15.51
CA VAL A 256 20.35 7.56 14.40
C VAL A 256 19.99 8.70 13.46
N LEU A 257 20.17 8.48 12.17
CA LEU A 257 19.79 9.43 11.12
C LEU A 257 18.33 9.13 10.73
N VAL A 258 17.44 10.11 10.86
CA VAL A 258 15.99 9.86 10.85
C VAL A 258 15.32 10.80 9.87
N ASP A 259 14.61 10.26 8.89
CA ASP A 259 13.64 11.03 8.11
C ASP A 259 12.66 11.76 9.03
N ARG A 260 12.59 13.10 8.95
CA ARG A 260 11.61 13.86 9.74
C ARG A 260 10.18 13.51 9.35
N ASN A 261 9.97 13.06 8.11
CA ASN A 261 8.77 12.37 7.64
C ASN A 261 8.79 10.88 8.05
N CYS A 262 8.98 10.61 9.34
CA CYS A 262 8.90 9.24 9.85
C CYS A 262 7.53 8.94 10.44
N HIS A 263 7.11 7.68 10.31
CA HIS A 263 5.93 7.18 11.01
C HIS A 263 6.16 7.17 12.52
N LYS A 264 5.09 7.35 13.31
CA LYS A 264 5.10 7.36 14.79
C LYS A 264 5.88 6.20 15.43
N SER A 265 5.91 5.03 14.77
CA SER A 265 6.65 3.87 15.26
C SER A 265 8.16 4.05 15.33
N VAL A 266 8.75 4.84 14.42
CA VAL A 266 10.18 5.17 14.44
C VAL A 266 10.49 5.97 15.70
N MET A 267 9.67 6.98 16.00
CA MET A 267 9.83 7.76 17.24
C MET A 267 9.63 6.89 18.49
N TYR A 268 8.66 5.99 18.50
CA TYR A 268 8.53 5.03 19.60
C TYR A 268 9.75 4.10 19.72
N ALA A 269 10.33 3.67 18.62
CA ALA A 269 11.56 2.88 18.64
C ALA A 269 12.73 3.67 19.25
N ILE A 270 12.90 4.94 18.87
CA ILE A 270 13.90 5.85 19.44
C ILE A 270 13.70 6.04 20.95
N ILE A 271 12.45 6.23 21.40
CA ILE A 271 12.11 6.32 22.83
C ILE A 271 12.49 5.04 23.57
N MET A 272 12.24 3.86 22.98
CA MET A 272 12.51 2.57 23.60
C MET A 272 13.99 2.21 23.64
N THR A 273 14.76 2.54 22.60
CA THR A 273 16.20 2.25 22.55
C THR A 273 17.03 3.30 23.26
N GLY A 274 16.52 4.52 23.45
CA GLY A 274 17.29 5.64 24.01
C GLY A 274 18.28 6.24 23.03
N ALA A 275 18.02 6.10 21.73
CA ALA A 275 18.85 6.66 20.67
C ALA A 275 18.74 8.20 20.61
N VAL A 276 19.75 8.83 20.00
CA VAL A 276 19.79 10.28 19.76
C VAL A 276 19.50 10.54 18.28
N PRO A 277 18.31 11.09 17.93
CA PRO A 277 17.95 11.31 16.54
C PRO A 277 18.60 12.56 15.96
N VAL A 278 19.16 12.42 14.76
CA VAL A 278 19.57 13.51 13.87
C VAL A 278 18.68 13.47 12.65
N TYR A 279 18.01 14.58 12.30
CA TYR A 279 16.95 14.57 11.30
C TYR A 279 17.43 14.88 9.87
N LEU A 280 16.91 14.11 8.91
CA LEU A 280 16.85 14.45 7.50
C LEU A 280 15.58 15.27 7.25
N ILE A 281 15.72 16.41 6.58
CA ILE A 281 14.64 17.39 6.40
C ILE A 281 14.07 17.21 4.99
N PRO A 282 12.83 16.72 4.85
CA PRO A 282 12.16 16.64 3.56
C PRO A 282 11.70 18.03 3.10
N THR A 283 11.51 18.17 1.79
CA THR A 283 10.87 19.34 1.20
C THR A 283 9.35 19.32 1.38
N ARG A 284 8.68 20.43 1.07
CA ARG A 284 7.21 20.52 1.02
C ARG A 284 6.78 21.50 -0.06
N ASN A 285 5.65 21.22 -0.70
CA ASN A 285 5.02 22.15 -1.63
C ASN A 285 3.86 22.92 -0.98
N THR A 286 3.28 23.84 -1.73
CA THR A 286 2.20 24.75 -1.31
C THR A 286 0.87 24.05 -1.04
N TYR A 287 0.67 22.84 -1.58
CA TYR A 287 -0.47 21.98 -1.26
C TYR A 287 -0.32 21.26 0.10
N GLY A 288 0.84 21.39 0.75
CA GLY A 288 1.18 20.64 1.95
C GLY A 288 1.55 19.18 1.68
N ILE A 289 1.82 18.81 0.42
CA ILE A 289 2.37 17.49 0.07
C ILE A 289 3.84 17.49 0.49
N ILE A 290 4.25 16.43 1.18
CA ILE A 290 5.64 16.27 1.63
C ILE A 290 6.45 15.70 0.49
N GLY A 291 7.46 16.47 0.12
CA GLY A 291 8.38 16.18 -0.95
C GLY A 291 9.51 15.25 -0.51
N PRO A 292 10.48 15.02 -1.41
CA PRO A 292 11.62 14.22 -1.06
C PRO A 292 12.59 14.96 -0.13
N ILE A 293 13.36 14.21 0.63
CA ILE A 293 14.64 14.67 1.22
C ILE A 293 15.60 14.98 0.06
N HIS A 294 16.24 16.15 0.04
CA HIS A 294 17.23 16.47 -0.99
C HIS A 294 18.43 15.51 -0.94
N ALA A 295 19.01 15.21 -2.10
CA ALA A 295 20.18 14.33 -2.21
C ALA A 295 21.40 14.87 -1.43
N ALA A 296 21.47 16.18 -1.21
CA ALA A 296 22.50 16.83 -0.40
C ALA A 296 22.41 16.50 1.11
N GLU A 297 21.22 16.17 1.61
CA GLU A 297 21.03 15.79 3.02
C GLU A 297 21.70 14.45 3.37
N PHE A 298 21.95 13.63 2.36
CA PHE A 298 22.66 12.35 2.48
C PHE A 298 24.18 12.49 2.33
N ASP A 299 24.70 13.70 2.06
CA ASP A 299 26.14 13.90 1.92
C ASP A 299 26.85 13.71 3.27
N PRO A 300 27.94 12.92 3.33
CA PRO A 300 28.64 12.63 4.59
C PRO A 300 29.07 13.89 5.35
N ALA A 301 29.50 14.94 4.63
CA ALA A 301 29.90 16.21 5.22
C ALA A 301 28.72 16.97 5.88
N VAL A 302 27.52 16.88 5.28
CA VAL A 302 26.29 17.49 5.83
C VAL A 302 25.86 16.74 7.08
N ILE A 303 25.88 15.41 7.04
CA ILE A 303 25.55 14.55 8.19
C ILE A 303 26.53 14.80 9.34
N GLN A 304 27.84 14.83 9.07
CA GLN A 304 28.86 15.10 10.09
C GLN A 304 28.67 16.48 10.73
N LYS A 305 28.36 17.50 9.92
CA LYS A 305 28.06 18.83 10.44
C LYS A 305 26.83 18.80 11.36
N LYS A 306 25.75 18.14 10.96
CA LYS A 306 24.56 17.98 11.81
C LYS A 306 24.87 17.28 13.13
N CYS A 307 25.69 16.23 13.10
CA CYS A 307 26.14 15.56 14.32
C CYS A 307 26.98 16.47 15.23
N ALA A 308 27.88 17.27 14.65
CA ALA A 308 28.72 18.21 15.38
C ALA A 308 27.92 19.37 16.01
N ASP A 309 26.89 19.85 15.31
CA ASP A 309 26.02 20.94 15.77
C ASP A 309 24.92 20.46 16.76
N HIS A 310 24.74 19.14 16.92
CA HIS A 310 23.66 18.59 17.72
C HIS A 310 23.94 18.68 19.24
N PRO A 311 23.07 19.31 20.05
CA PRO A 311 23.36 19.64 21.44
C PRO A 311 23.46 18.41 22.38
N LEU A 312 22.92 17.26 21.97
CA LEU A 312 22.95 16.02 22.75
C LEU A 312 24.07 15.07 22.34
N ILE A 313 24.90 15.41 21.34
CA ILE A 313 26.00 14.57 20.88
C ILE A 313 27.31 15.14 21.42
N ALA A 314 27.97 14.39 22.31
CA ALA A 314 29.22 14.82 22.94
C ALA A 314 30.45 14.60 22.04
N ASP A 315 30.45 13.52 21.24
CA ASP A 315 31.54 13.17 20.33
C ASP A 315 31.07 13.34 18.88
N ALA A 316 31.47 14.47 18.28
CA ALA A 316 31.16 14.83 16.90
C ALA A 316 31.81 13.91 15.85
N GLY A 317 32.76 13.05 16.24
CA GLY A 317 33.40 12.08 15.36
C GLY A 317 32.59 10.78 15.18
N ARG A 318 31.55 10.55 15.99
CA ARG A 318 30.71 9.35 15.89
C ARG A 318 29.82 9.42 14.66
N THR A 319 29.78 8.31 13.92
CA THR A 319 28.87 8.13 12.79
C THR A 319 27.53 7.54 13.24
N PRO A 320 26.43 7.81 12.52
CA PRO A 320 25.15 7.17 12.77
C PRO A 320 25.22 5.64 12.75
N ARG A 321 24.60 4.99 13.74
CA ARG A 321 24.48 3.52 13.78
C ARG A 321 23.49 3.02 12.74
N LEU A 322 22.37 3.72 12.60
CA LEU A 322 21.27 3.39 11.69
C LEU A 322 20.76 4.67 11.02
N ALA A 323 20.45 4.58 9.72
CA ALA A 323 19.69 5.60 8.99
C ALA A 323 18.33 5.03 8.59
N VAL A 324 17.24 5.76 8.85
CA VAL A 324 15.88 5.39 8.44
C VAL A 324 15.30 6.41 7.48
N VAL A 325 14.80 5.93 6.34
CA VAL A 325 14.17 6.73 5.27
C VAL A 325 12.81 6.13 4.94
N THR A 326 11.76 6.95 4.89
CA THR A 326 10.43 6.48 4.46
C THR A 326 10.38 6.44 2.94
N ASN A 327 10.22 5.25 2.33
CA ASN A 327 10.21 5.08 0.87
C ASN A 327 9.11 4.11 0.38
N SER A 328 8.16 4.50 -0.44
CA SER A 328 7.88 5.87 -0.90
C SER A 328 7.32 6.75 0.22
N THR A 329 7.27 8.06 -0.02
CA THR A 329 6.45 8.96 0.79
C THR A 329 4.97 8.55 0.69
N TYR A 330 4.15 9.03 1.61
CA TYR A 330 2.72 8.72 1.63
C TYR A 330 2.02 9.07 0.29
N ASP A 331 2.35 10.23 -0.27
CA ASP A 331 1.78 10.74 -1.52
C ASP A 331 2.45 10.14 -2.78
N GLY A 332 3.36 9.16 -2.61
CA GLY A 332 3.90 8.36 -3.72
C GLY A 332 5.20 8.86 -4.34
N LEU A 333 6.04 9.58 -3.61
CA LEU A 333 7.37 9.94 -4.11
C LEU A 333 8.36 8.83 -3.79
N CYS A 334 8.89 8.20 -4.84
CA CYS A 334 9.82 7.07 -4.77
C CYS A 334 11.24 7.56 -5.06
N TYR A 335 12.14 7.36 -4.10
CA TYR A 335 13.53 7.79 -4.19
C TYR A 335 14.37 6.89 -5.10
N ASP A 336 15.46 7.42 -5.66
CA ASP A 336 16.59 6.61 -6.11
C ASP A 336 17.30 6.00 -4.90
N VAL A 337 16.97 4.76 -4.60
CA VAL A 337 17.47 4.04 -3.43
C VAL A 337 18.94 3.66 -3.61
N GLU A 338 19.38 3.35 -4.84
CA GLU A 338 20.79 3.04 -5.10
C GLU A 338 21.66 4.27 -4.83
N ALA A 339 21.24 5.46 -5.25
CA ALA A 339 21.94 6.71 -4.96
C ALA A 339 22.04 7.01 -3.46
N ILE A 340 20.97 6.74 -2.69
CA ILE A 340 20.98 6.90 -1.23
C ILE A 340 21.94 5.90 -0.58
N ILE A 341 21.92 4.63 -0.99
CA ILE A 341 22.83 3.60 -0.47
C ILE A 341 24.29 4.00 -0.74
N GLU A 342 24.59 4.48 -1.94
CA GLU A 342 25.95 4.93 -2.30
C GLU A 342 26.42 6.06 -1.39
N LYS A 343 25.61 7.12 -1.22
CA LYS A 343 25.96 8.27 -0.36
C LYS A 343 26.14 7.90 1.11
N LEU A 344 25.34 6.96 1.63
CA LEU A 344 25.39 6.54 3.03
C LEU A 344 26.41 5.43 3.31
N THR A 345 27.02 4.85 2.28
CA THR A 345 28.08 3.85 2.46
C THR A 345 29.27 4.49 3.19
N GLY A 346 29.73 3.84 4.27
CA GLY A 346 30.75 4.38 5.17
C GLY A 346 30.28 5.45 6.16
N THR A 347 29.03 5.93 6.06
CA THR A 347 28.45 6.93 6.96
C THR A 347 27.47 6.33 7.97
N ALA A 348 26.69 5.33 7.58
CA ALA A 348 25.80 4.61 8.48
C ALA A 348 26.06 3.09 8.42
N GLY A 349 25.95 2.39 9.55
CA GLY A 349 26.17 0.94 9.61
C GLY A 349 24.99 0.11 9.09
N VAL A 350 23.77 0.64 9.27
CA VAL A 350 22.51 0.00 8.87
C VAL A 350 21.61 1.01 8.17
N LEU A 351 20.99 0.61 7.07
CA LEU A 351 19.96 1.39 6.37
C LEU A 351 18.61 0.70 6.52
N LEU A 352 17.62 1.41 7.04
CA LEU A 352 16.23 0.98 7.11
C LEU A 352 15.39 1.83 6.15
N PHE A 353 14.86 1.21 5.11
CA PHE A 353 13.82 1.81 4.30
C PHE A 353 12.46 1.39 4.87
N ASP A 354 11.69 2.33 5.41
CA ASP A 354 10.31 2.09 5.81
C ASP A 354 9.44 2.09 4.54
N GLU A 355 9.21 0.90 4.01
CA GLU A 355 8.47 0.64 2.77
C GLU A 355 7.03 0.18 3.04
N ALA A 356 6.44 0.64 4.14
CA ALA A 356 5.10 0.24 4.54
C ALA A 356 4.04 0.45 3.44
N TRP A 357 4.22 1.47 2.59
CA TRP A 357 3.32 1.84 1.50
C TRP A 357 3.78 1.35 0.12
N TYR A 358 4.79 0.47 0.06
CA TYR A 358 5.54 0.24 -1.18
C TYR A 358 5.99 -1.22 -1.41
N GLY A 359 5.38 -2.17 -0.71
CA GLY A 359 5.74 -3.60 -0.80
C GLY A 359 5.56 -4.25 -2.18
N TYR A 360 4.86 -3.60 -3.12
CA TYR A 360 4.71 -4.09 -4.49
C TYR A 360 5.86 -3.70 -5.44
N ALA A 361 6.73 -2.77 -5.04
CA ALA A 361 7.65 -2.10 -5.96
C ALA A 361 8.56 -3.08 -6.74
N ARG A 362 9.01 -4.14 -6.07
CA ARG A 362 9.87 -5.16 -6.69
C ARG A 362 9.26 -5.81 -7.92
N PHE A 363 7.95 -5.97 -7.93
CA PHE A 363 7.25 -6.80 -8.90
C PHE A 363 6.92 -6.06 -10.20
N HIS A 364 7.37 -4.82 -10.38
CA HIS A 364 7.14 -4.10 -11.63
C HIS A 364 8.37 -3.30 -12.09
N PRO A 365 8.76 -3.39 -13.38
CA PRO A 365 9.99 -2.77 -13.89
C PRO A 365 10.04 -1.24 -13.75
N LEU A 366 8.89 -0.57 -13.67
CA LEU A 366 8.79 0.88 -13.43
C LEU A 366 9.55 1.34 -12.19
N TYR A 367 9.63 0.49 -11.16
CA TYR A 367 10.20 0.87 -9.86
C TYR A 367 11.65 0.40 -9.67
N ARG A 368 12.29 -0.19 -10.69
CA ARG A 368 13.68 -0.68 -10.58
C ARG A 368 14.63 0.41 -10.10
N GLY A 369 15.49 0.09 -9.14
CA GLY A 369 16.41 1.02 -8.49
C GLY A 369 15.79 1.91 -7.41
N ARG A 370 14.47 1.83 -7.17
CA ARG A 370 13.73 2.75 -6.29
C ARG A 370 13.12 2.09 -5.05
N TYR A 371 13.53 0.87 -4.73
CA TYR A 371 13.11 0.12 -3.54
C TYR A 371 14.31 -0.58 -2.90
N ALA A 372 14.26 -0.83 -1.59
CA ALA A 372 15.37 -1.33 -0.78
C ALA A 372 15.97 -2.63 -1.32
N MET A 373 15.11 -3.61 -1.65
CA MET A 373 15.51 -4.93 -2.13
C MET A 373 15.79 -4.95 -3.65
N THR A 374 16.08 -3.80 -4.27
CA THR A 374 16.49 -3.73 -5.68
C THR A 374 17.82 -4.46 -5.88
N PRO A 375 18.05 -5.20 -6.97
CA PRO A 375 19.32 -5.87 -7.20
C PRO A 375 20.51 -4.91 -7.06
N VAL A 376 21.44 -5.26 -6.16
CA VAL A 376 22.61 -4.44 -5.83
C VAL A 376 23.60 -4.43 -6.99
N THR A 377 24.09 -3.24 -7.35
CA THR A 377 25.28 -3.13 -8.20
C THR A 377 26.53 -3.37 -7.34
N ALA A 378 27.45 -4.22 -7.84
CA ALA A 378 28.53 -4.85 -7.07
C ALA A 378 29.59 -3.87 -6.52
N ALA A 379 29.30 -3.18 -5.42
CA ALA A 379 30.27 -2.44 -4.63
C ALA A 379 30.56 -3.18 -3.31
N PRO A 380 31.84 -3.39 -2.94
CA PRO A 380 32.19 -3.90 -1.62
C PRO A 380 31.79 -2.89 -0.51
N ASP A 381 31.60 -3.39 0.72
CA ASP A 381 31.46 -2.61 1.96
C ASP A 381 30.17 -1.77 2.12
N ARG A 382 29.08 -2.13 1.44
CA ARG A 382 27.76 -1.53 1.66
C ARG A 382 27.17 -1.91 3.04
N PRO A 383 26.40 -1.03 3.69
CA PRO A 383 25.75 -1.30 4.99
C PRO A 383 24.66 -2.38 4.89
N ALA A 384 24.27 -2.96 6.02
CA ALA A 384 23.13 -3.87 6.07
C ALA A 384 21.84 -3.12 5.71
N ILE A 385 21.00 -3.69 4.86
CA ILE A 385 19.80 -3.04 4.33
C ILE A 385 18.56 -3.77 4.84
N PHE A 386 17.68 -3.02 5.49
CA PHE A 386 16.35 -3.47 5.87
C PHE A 386 15.29 -2.77 5.01
N ALA A 387 14.24 -3.51 4.66
CA ALA A 387 12.95 -2.97 4.26
C ALA A 387 11.87 -3.47 5.23
N THR A 388 11.00 -2.58 5.69
CA THR A 388 9.82 -2.97 6.46
C THR A 388 8.56 -2.68 5.67
N GLN A 389 7.70 -3.68 5.50
CA GLN A 389 6.55 -3.59 4.60
C GLN A 389 5.26 -3.96 5.32
N SER A 390 4.23 -3.10 5.21
CA SER A 390 2.89 -3.43 5.69
C SER A 390 2.18 -4.19 4.58
N THR A 391 2.31 -5.51 4.59
CA THR A 391 1.70 -6.38 3.58
C THR A 391 0.20 -6.08 3.45
N HIS A 392 -0.50 -5.83 4.56
CA HIS A 392 -1.93 -5.52 4.58
C HIS A 392 -2.34 -4.15 4.02
N LYS A 393 -1.40 -3.23 3.76
CA LYS A 393 -1.73 -1.91 3.19
C LYS A 393 -1.88 -1.95 1.69
N VAL A 394 -0.88 -2.54 1.03
CA VAL A 394 -0.74 -2.45 -0.44
C VAL A 394 -0.60 -3.81 -1.13
N LEU A 395 -0.48 -4.90 -0.36
CA LEU A 395 -0.62 -6.27 -0.81
C LEU A 395 -1.87 -6.91 -0.16
N ALA A 396 -2.10 -8.21 -0.38
CA ALA A 396 -3.28 -8.92 0.10
C ALA A 396 -2.99 -9.73 1.38
N ALA A 397 -3.03 -9.09 2.55
CA ALA A 397 -2.87 -9.76 3.85
C ALA A 397 -3.83 -9.19 4.90
N PHE A 398 -4.09 -9.96 5.97
CA PHE A 398 -4.88 -9.46 7.09
C PHE A 398 -4.17 -8.31 7.79
N SER A 399 -4.96 -7.36 8.31
CA SER A 399 -4.44 -6.26 9.13
C SER A 399 -3.50 -6.77 10.22
N GLN A 400 -2.46 -5.99 10.52
CA GLN A 400 -1.30 -6.38 11.34
C GLN A 400 -0.27 -7.29 10.64
N GLY A 401 -0.57 -7.88 9.49
CA GLY A 401 0.44 -8.60 8.70
C GLY A 401 1.54 -7.65 8.21
N SER A 402 2.80 -7.98 8.50
CA SER A 402 3.98 -7.20 8.12
C SER A 402 5.19 -8.10 7.86
N MET A 403 6.08 -7.67 6.99
CA MET A 403 7.35 -8.37 6.70
C MET A 403 8.54 -7.44 6.99
N ILE A 404 9.60 -7.99 7.59
CA ILE A 404 10.95 -7.39 7.59
C ILE A 404 11.77 -8.15 6.56
N HIS A 405 12.36 -7.43 5.62
CA HIS A 405 13.31 -7.97 4.65
C HIS A 405 14.71 -7.47 5.00
N LEU A 406 15.66 -8.39 5.13
CA LEU A 406 17.08 -8.09 5.39
C LEU A 406 17.92 -8.52 4.21
N ARG A 407 18.81 -7.64 3.77
CA ARG A 407 19.92 -7.96 2.87
C ARG A 407 21.24 -7.48 3.47
N ASP A 408 22.11 -8.41 3.80
CA ASP A 408 23.42 -8.19 4.41
C ASP A 408 24.51 -9.15 3.87
N SER A 409 24.18 -10.01 2.91
CA SER A 409 25.15 -10.92 2.27
C SER A 409 26.28 -10.18 1.55
N HIS A 410 26.03 -8.94 1.10
CA HIS A 410 27.02 -8.04 0.52
C HIS A 410 27.92 -7.35 1.55
N CYS A 411 27.56 -7.38 2.84
CA CYS A 411 28.34 -6.76 3.91
C CYS A 411 29.56 -7.63 4.26
N PRO A 412 30.65 -7.00 4.76
CA PRO A 412 31.73 -7.71 5.47
C PRO A 412 31.17 -8.57 6.60
N GLU A 413 31.81 -9.70 6.90
CA GLU A 413 31.31 -10.70 7.86
C GLU A 413 31.02 -10.10 9.25
N GLU A 414 31.88 -9.20 9.72
CA GLU A 414 31.77 -8.49 10.99
C GLU A 414 30.67 -7.42 11.03
N ALA A 415 30.18 -6.98 9.86
CA ALA A 415 29.12 -5.99 9.72
C ALA A 415 27.74 -6.62 9.45
N ARG A 416 27.68 -7.94 9.26
CA ARG A 416 26.42 -8.68 9.09
C ARG A 416 25.60 -8.68 10.36
N ILE A 417 24.29 -8.79 10.19
CA ILE A 417 23.37 -8.88 11.31
C ILE A 417 23.38 -10.31 11.84
N ASP A 418 23.81 -10.45 13.09
CA ASP A 418 23.76 -11.72 13.81
C ASP A 418 22.30 -12.20 13.94
N PRO A 419 21.92 -13.32 13.29
CA PRO A 419 20.54 -13.78 13.33
C PRO A 419 20.05 -14.13 14.73
N ASP A 420 20.92 -14.66 15.60
CA ASP A 420 20.52 -15.05 16.96
C ASP A 420 20.24 -13.80 17.82
N GLY A 421 21.15 -12.82 17.80
CA GLY A 421 20.93 -11.53 18.46
C GLY A 421 19.74 -10.75 17.91
N PHE A 422 19.49 -10.79 16.60
CA PHE A 422 18.32 -10.17 16.00
C PHE A 422 17.02 -10.89 16.40
N ASN A 423 17.04 -12.21 16.55
CA ASN A 423 15.86 -12.97 16.97
C ASN A 423 15.43 -12.62 18.41
N GLU A 424 16.37 -12.31 19.31
CA GLU A 424 16.02 -11.78 20.64
C GLU A 424 15.21 -10.49 20.55
N ALA A 425 15.60 -9.57 19.67
CA ALA A 425 14.82 -8.36 19.42
C ALA A 425 13.45 -8.69 18.78
N PHE A 426 13.38 -9.65 17.86
CA PHE A 426 12.12 -10.11 17.28
C PHE A 426 11.17 -10.67 18.35
N MET A 427 11.66 -11.52 19.25
CA MET A 427 10.88 -12.13 20.33
C MET A 427 10.41 -11.10 21.36
N MET A 428 11.19 -10.05 21.67
CA MET A 428 10.77 -8.98 22.59
C MET A 428 9.49 -8.27 22.16
N HIS A 429 9.21 -8.22 20.86
CA HIS A 429 8.08 -7.49 20.28
C HIS A 429 6.98 -8.39 19.72
N THR A 430 7.17 -9.71 19.75
CA THR A 430 6.25 -10.70 19.17
C THR A 430 5.53 -11.47 20.26
N SER A 431 4.22 -11.65 20.11
CA SER A 431 3.43 -12.47 21.04
C SER A 431 3.91 -13.92 21.01
N THR A 432 4.01 -14.57 22.18
CA THR A 432 4.26 -16.02 22.30
C THR A 432 3.07 -16.87 21.82
N SER A 433 1.95 -16.23 21.50
CA SER A 433 0.78 -16.83 20.85
C SER A 433 0.41 -15.96 19.64
N PRO A 434 1.14 -16.07 18.51
CA PRO A 434 0.86 -15.28 17.32
C PRO A 434 -0.41 -15.80 16.64
N GLN A 435 -1.12 -14.93 15.92
CA GLN A 435 -2.32 -15.34 15.21
C GLN A 435 -1.97 -16.01 13.87
N TYR A 436 -2.22 -17.32 13.75
CA TYR A 436 -1.79 -18.14 12.62
C TYR A 436 -2.47 -17.73 11.31
N SER A 437 -3.70 -17.23 11.38
CA SER A 437 -4.39 -16.66 10.21
C SER A 437 -3.62 -15.48 9.59
N ILE A 438 -2.92 -14.67 10.40
CA ILE A 438 -2.09 -13.57 9.89
C ILE A 438 -0.84 -14.13 9.20
N ILE A 439 -0.18 -15.14 9.80
CA ILE A 439 0.96 -15.84 9.20
C ILE A 439 0.58 -16.44 7.84
N ALA A 440 -0.55 -17.14 7.77
CA ALA A 440 -1.08 -17.69 6.52
C ALA A 440 -1.35 -16.60 5.48
N SER A 441 -1.91 -15.46 5.88
CA SER A 441 -2.15 -14.35 4.94
C SER A 441 -0.85 -13.74 4.41
N LEU A 442 0.24 -13.76 5.20
CA LEU A 442 1.57 -13.29 4.75
C LEU A 442 2.20 -14.27 3.76
N ASP A 443 2.10 -15.57 4.04
CA ASP A 443 2.57 -16.64 3.16
C ASP A 443 1.83 -16.60 1.80
N VAL A 444 0.49 -16.49 1.84
CA VAL A 444 -0.33 -16.32 0.64
C VAL A 444 0.00 -15.03 -0.11
N ALA A 445 0.15 -13.90 0.59
CA ALA A 445 0.52 -12.64 -0.05
C ALA A 445 1.85 -12.72 -0.80
N ALA A 446 2.85 -13.40 -0.22
CA ALA A 446 4.12 -13.63 -0.90
C ALA A 446 3.94 -14.50 -2.14
N LYS A 447 3.21 -15.62 -2.01
CA LYS A 447 2.94 -16.54 -3.12
C LYS A 447 2.18 -15.88 -4.28
N MET A 448 1.22 -15.00 -3.99
CA MET A 448 0.50 -14.23 -5.02
C MET A 448 1.43 -13.35 -5.88
N MET A 449 2.53 -12.87 -5.29
CA MET A 449 3.50 -12.02 -5.98
C MET A 449 4.62 -12.81 -6.67
N GLU A 450 4.60 -14.14 -6.60
CA GLU A 450 5.62 -14.98 -7.21
C GLU A 450 5.60 -14.90 -8.74
N GLY A 451 6.78 -14.72 -9.34
CA GLY A 451 6.97 -14.82 -10.79
C GLY A 451 6.19 -13.78 -11.58
N GLU A 452 5.68 -14.19 -12.75
CA GLU A 452 4.94 -13.29 -13.66
C GLU A 452 3.59 -12.85 -13.10
N SER A 453 2.99 -13.64 -12.20
CA SER A 453 1.72 -13.31 -11.55
C SER A 453 1.80 -11.98 -10.82
N GLY A 454 2.88 -11.74 -10.06
CA GLY A 454 3.12 -10.47 -9.39
C GLY A 454 3.22 -9.30 -10.36
N THR A 455 3.97 -9.47 -11.47
CA THR A 455 4.09 -8.45 -12.52
C THR A 455 2.75 -8.10 -13.13
N VAL A 456 1.94 -9.11 -13.47
CA VAL A 456 0.62 -8.91 -14.05
C VAL A 456 -0.32 -8.19 -13.09
N LEU A 457 -0.36 -8.57 -11.81
CA LEU A 457 -1.22 -7.94 -10.81
C LEU A 457 -0.91 -6.45 -10.65
N ILE A 458 0.36 -6.07 -10.59
CA ILE A 458 0.76 -4.66 -10.50
C ILE A 458 0.52 -3.92 -11.81
N THR A 459 0.75 -4.57 -12.96
CA THR A 459 0.46 -4.00 -14.28
C THR A 459 -1.03 -3.69 -14.44
N ASP A 460 -1.90 -4.62 -14.06
CA ASP A 460 -3.35 -4.42 -14.13
C ASP A 460 -3.80 -3.28 -13.18
N THR A 461 -3.18 -3.17 -12.01
CA THR A 461 -3.46 -2.06 -11.07
C THR A 461 -2.99 -0.72 -11.62
N LEU A 462 -1.80 -0.68 -12.24
CA LEU A 462 -1.25 0.50 -12.91
C LEU A 462 -2.13 0.94 -14.06
N GLU A 463 -2.63 -0.01 -14.85
CA GLU A 463 -3.54 0.26 -15.96
C GLU A 463 -4.81 0.98 -15.48
N GLU A 464 -5.45 0.51 -14.42
CA GLU A 464 -6.64 1.17 -13.86
C GLU A 464 -6.34 2.58 -13.33
N ALA A 465 -5.20 2.79 -12.68
CA ALA A 465 -4.78 4.11 -12.20
C ALA A 465 -4.51 5.07 -13.36
N LEU A 466 -3.83 4.61 -14.41
CA LEU A 466 -3.55 5.38 -15.62
C LEU A 466 -4.84 5.75 -16.37
N ILE A 467 -5.78 4.80 -16.52
CA ILE A 467 -7.09 5.04 -17.13
C ILE A 467 -7.85 6.12 -16.35
N PHE A 468 -7.89 6.03 -15.02
CA PHE A 468 -8.54 7.05 -14.19
C PHE A 468 -7.91 8.43 -14.41
N ARG A 469 -6.57 8.52 -14.33
CA ARG A 469 -5.85 9.77 -14.55
C ARG A 469 -6.10 10.35 -15.95
N GLN A 470 -6.04 9.52 -17.00
CA GLN A 470 -6.34 9.93 -18.38
C GLN A 470 -7.77 10.44 -18.51
N LYS A 471 -8.72 9.78 -17.86
CA LYS A 471 -10.12 10.20 -17.88
C LYS A 471 -10.30 11.55 -17.17
N MET A 472 -9.67 11.76 -16.02
CA MET A 472 -9.71 13.06 -15.32
C MET A 472 -9.17 14.20 -16.20
N VAL A 473 -8.09 13.94 -16.94
CA VAL A 473 -7.49 14.88 -17.90
C VAL A 473 -8.43 15.18 -19.07
N GLN A 474 -9.03 14.15 -19.68
CA GLN A 474 -9.99 14.32 -20.77
C GLN A 474 -11.23 15.11 -20.34
N LEU A 475 -11.77 14.79 -19.17
CA LEU A 475 -12.93 15.48 -18.61
C LEU A 475 -12.62 16.94 -18.30
N MET A 476 -11.43 17.23 -17.76
CA MET A 476 -10.99 18.61 -17.56
C MET A 476 -10.99 19.39 -18.88
N ALA A 477 -10.43 18.83 -19.97
CA ALA A 477 -10.43 19.48 -21.27
C ALA A 477 -11.87 19.73 -21.80
N GLN A 478 -12.74 18.72 -21.71
CA GLN A 478 -14.14 18.83 -22.17
C GLN A 478 -14.94 19.86 -21.38
N VAL A 479 -14.89 19.84 -20.05
CA VAL A 479 -15.59 20.80 -19.19
C VAL A 479 -15.10 22.23 -19.45
N LEU A 480 -13.81 22.43 -19.68
CA LEU A 480 -13.25 23.75 -19.96
C LEU A 480 -13.55 24.28 -21.37
N GLU A 481 -13.93 23.40 -22.32
CA GLU A 481 -14.36 23.74 -23.69
C GLU A 481 -15.88 23.98 -23.79
N ASP A 482 -16.69 23.11 -23.17
CA ASP A 482 -18.15 23.10 -23.32
C ASP A 482 -18.87 24.21 -22.54
N GLU A 483 -18.27 24.69 -21.44
CA GLU A 483 -18.91 25.68 -20.59
C GLU A 483 -18.51 27.12 -20.97
N GLU A 484 -19.53 27.96 -21.21
CA GLU A 484 -19.34 29.40 -21.44
C GLU A 484 -18.54 30.03 -20.30
N ALA A 485 -17.71 31.03 -20.61
CA ALA A 485 -16.89 31.73 -19.63
C ALA A 485 -17.76 32.26 -18.46
N GLY A 486 -17.68 31.59 -17.30
CA GLY A 486 -18.58 31.82 -16.17
C GLY A 486 -18.23 30.96 -14.95
N SER A 487 -19.07 31.01 -13.91
CA SER A 487 -18.80 30.37 -12.60
C SER A 487 -18.80 28.84 -12.62
N ARG A 488 -19.34 28.22 -13.67
CA ARG A 488 -19.39 26.77 -13.80
C ARG A 488 -18.06 26.19 -14.28
N ARG A 489 -17.23 27.00 -14.96
CA ARG A 489 -16.02 26.54 -15.68
C ARG A 489 -14.88 26.12 -14.75
N TRP A 490 -15.01 24.96 -14.11
CA TRP A 490 -14.02 24.35 -13.22
C TRP A 490 -14.16 22.83 -13.19
N TRP A 491 -13.03 22.13 -12.96
CA TRP A 491 -12.97 20.69 -12.74
C TRP A 491 -11.82 20.35 -11.80
N PHE A 492 -11.82 19.14 -11.23
CA PHE A 492 -10.77 18.64 -10.34
C PHE A 492 -9.49 18.28 -11.12
N PRO A 493 -8.36 18.97 -10.89
CA PRO A 493 -7.08 18.57 -11.47
C PRO A 493 -6.51 17.34 -10.75
N VAL A 494 -5.55 16.67 -11.38
CA VAL A 494 -4.75 15.62 -10.72
C VAL A 494 -3.33 16.17 -10.54
N TRP A 495 -2.74 15.94 -9.37
CA TRP A 495 -1.35 16.26 -9.13
C TRP A 495 -0.45 15.26 -9.84
N GLN A 496 0.07 15.68 -10.99
CA GLN A 496 0.89 14.88 -11.91
C GLN A 496 1.58 15.81 -12.93
N PRO A 497 2.54 15.31 -13.71
CA PRO A 497 3.14 16.05 -14.82
C PRO A 497 2.08 16.72 -15.71
N GLY A 498 2.30 18.01 -15.97
CA GLY A 498 1.23 18.98 -16.17
C GLY A 498 0.33 18.74 -17.39
N VAL A 499 -0.98 18.88 -17.19
CA VAL A 499 -1.97 19.13 -18.24
C VAL A 499 -2.31 20.62 -18.17
N GLY A 500 -1.46 21.43 -18.80
CA GLY A 500 -1.58 22.90 -18.80
C GLY A 500 -0.62 23.61 -19.76
N GLN A 501 0.33 22.86 -20.35
CA GLN A 501 1.26 23.34 -21.38
C GLN A 501 0.96 22.78 -22.78
N GLY A 502 -0.24 22.24 -23.02
CA GLY A 502 -0.63 21.61 -24.30
C GLY A 502 0.12 20.31 -24.63
N GLN A 503 1.45 20.38 -24.75
CA GLN A 503 2.34 19.28 -25.12
C GLN A 503 2.29 18.09 -24.16
N TYR A 504 2.32 18.33 -22.84
CA TYR A 504 2.33 17.26 -21.84
C TYR A 504 0.97 16.56 -21.69
N ALA A 505 -0.13 17.28 -21.95
CA ALA A 505 -1.48 16.71 -21.99
C ALA A 505 -1.61 15.72 -23.15
N GLU A 506 -1.21 16.15 -24.36
CA GLU A 506 -1.17 15.26 -25.53
C GLU A 506 -0.25 14.06 -25.29
N HIS A 507 0.94 14.29 -24.73
CA HIS A 507 1.88 13.23 -24.43
C HIS A 507 1.29 12.17 -23.49
N PHE A 508 0.64 12.59 -22.39
CA PHE A 508 0.00 11.68 -21.45
C PHE A 508 -1.18 10.90 -22.05
N LEU A 509 -1.98 11.55 -22.90
CA LEU A 509 -3.10 10.90 -23.60
C LEU A 509 -2.62 9.87 -24.63
N THR A 510 -1.39 10.01 -25.13
CA THR A 510 -0.74 9.01 -26.00
C THR A 510 0.03 7.93 -25.25
N LEU A 511 0.26 8.10 -23.94
CA LEU A 511 0.92 7.11 -23.10
C LEU A 511 0.04 5.86 -23.00
N ARG A 512 0.59 4.68 -23.27
CA ARG A 512 -0.21 3.46 -23.18
C ARG A 512 -0.46 3.14 -21.71
N SER A 513 -1.68 2.68 -21.41
CA SER A 513 -2.00 2.15 -20.07
C SER A 513 -1.15 0.94 -19.70
N ARG A 514 -0.66 0.21 -20.72
CA ARG A 514 0.04 -1.05 -20.58
C ARG A 514 1.52 -0.90 -20.94
N ILE A 515 2.36 -1.01 -19.92
CA ILE A 515 3.80 -1.12 -20.07
C ILE A 515 4.10 -2.51 -20.64
N GLN A 516 4.56 -2.57 -21.89
CA GLN A 516 4.91 -3.84 -22.52
C GLN A 516 6.24 -4.33 -21.95
N GLU A 517 6.22 -5.52 -21.33
CA GLU A 517 7.44 -6.20 -20.89
C GLU A 517 8.45 -6.31 -22.03
N GLY A 518 9.70 -5.89 -21.77
CA GLY A 518 10.77 -5.93 -22.75
C GLY A 518 10.81 -4.74 -23.72
N ASP A 519 9.79 -3.87 -23.75
CA ASP A 519 9.83 -2.63 -24.51
C ASP A 519 10.53 -1.52 -23.71
N ALA A 520 11.84 -1.43 -23.90
CA ALA A 520 12.67 -0.42 -23.25
C ALA A 520 12.27 1.01 -23.65
N VAL A 521 11.69 1.22 -24.84
CA VAL A 521 11.25 2.54 -25.29
C VAL A 521 10.00 2.96 -24.53
N GLU A 522 9.02 2.07 -24.41
CA GLU A 522 7.79 2.37 -23.66
C GLU A 522 8.09 2.57 -22.17
N LEU A 523 8.87 1.68 -21.55
CA LEU A 523 9.29 1.86 -20.16
C LEU A 523 10.04 3.18 -19.94
N GLY A 524 10.94 3.54 -20.88
CA GLY A 524 11.68 4.80 -20.84
C GLY A 524 10.76 6.02 -20.88
N ARG A 525 9.68 5.98 -21.69
CA ARG A 525 8.67 7.04 -21.73
C ARG A 525 7.91 7.17 -20.41
N HIS A 526 7.50 6.05 -19.82
CA HIS A 526 6.84 6.08 -18.51
C HIS A 526 7.77 6.66 -17.43
N LEU A 527 9.02 6.21 -17.37
CA LEU A 527 9.99 6.75 -16.42
C LEU A 527 10.19 8.26 -16.61
N ASP A 528 10.46 8.71 -17.83
CA ASP A 528 10.66 10.13 -18.13
C ASP A 528 9.43 10.99 -17.81
N TYR A 529 8.22 10.45 -18.03
CA TYR A 529 6.98 11.16 -17.70
C TYR A 529 6.83 11.33 -16.19
N TRP A 530 6.97 10.26 -15.41
CA TRP A 530 6.68 10.27 -13.96
C TRP A 530 7.82 10.80 -13.09
N THR A 531 9.03 10.96 -13.62
CA THR A 531 10.17 11.53 -12.91
C THR A 531 9.97 13.05 -12.71
N LEU A 532 10.24 13.51 -11.50
CA LEU A 532 10.22 14.94 -11.17
C LEU A 532 11.43 15.62 -11.82
N LYS A 533 11.19 16.59 -12.70
CA LYS A 533 12.27 17.30 -13.43
C LYS A 533 12.56 18.65 -12.78
N PRO A 534 13.83 19.06 -12.65
CA PRO A 534 14.16 20.38 -12.10
C PRO A 534 13.47 21.50 -12.90
N GLY A 535 12.74 22.38 -12.20
CA GLY A 535 12.04 23.52 -12.82
C GLY A 535 10.62 23.23 -13.30
N ASP A 536 10.14 21.98 -13.25
CA ASP A 536 8.75 21.67 -13.55
C ASP A 536 7.81 22.24 -12.47
N ALA A 537 6.85 23.08 -12.88
CA ALA A 537 5.97 23.76 -11.93
C ALA A 537 4.93 22.83 -11.28
N TRP A 538 4.59 21.70 -11.90
CA TRP A 538 3.46 20.86 -11.48
C TRP A 538 3.64 20.26 -10.09
N HIS A 539 4.88 19.88 -9.73
CA HIS A 539 5.15 19.25 -8.43
C HIS A 539 5.30 20.27 -7.30
N GLY A 540 5.62 21.53 -7.61
CA GLY A 540 5.70 22.62 -6.63
C GLY A 540 6.86 22.49 -5.64
N PHE A 541 7.93 21.81 -6.02
CA PHE A 541 9.12 21.63 -5.18
C PHE A 541 10.31 22.35 -5.81
N ASP A 542 10.99 23.17 -5.01
CA ASP A 542 12.18 23.88 -5.45
C ASP A 542 13.43 23.00 -5.31
N GLY A 543 14.40 23.18 -6.20
CA GLY A 543 15.74 22.57 -6.07
C GLY A 543 15.79 21.05 -6.19
N ILE A 544 14.79 20.40 -6.80
CA ILE A 544 14.79 18.95 -7.03
C ILE A 544 15.94 18.55 -7.95
N GLU A 545 16.63 17.48 -7.57
CA GLU A 545 17.70 16.87 -8.36
C GLU A 545 17.17 16.04 -9.53
N GLU A 546 17.87 16.07 -10.66
CA GLU A 546 17.48 15.34 -11.85
C GLU A 546 17.51 13.81 -11.63
N ASN A 547 16.49 13.10 -12.13
CA ASN A 547 16.33 11.64 -12.02
C ASN A 547 16.24 11.07 -10.60
N TYR A 548 16.10 11.93 -9.59
CA TYR A 548 16.20 11.52 -8.19
C TYR A 548 14.89 10.95 -7.62
N CYS A 549 13.74 11.47 -8.04
CA CYS A 549 12.43 11.06 -7.53
C CYS A 549 11.43 10.77 -8.65
N LEU A 550 10.63 9.73 -8.44
CA LEU A 550 9.54 9.29 -9.32
C LEU A 550 8.21 9.46 -8.58
N LEU A 551 7.17 9.97 -9.25
CA LEU A 551 5.80 9.89 -8.76
C LEU A 551 5.21 8.53 -9.11
N ASP A 552 4.80 7.76 -8.10
CA ASP A 552 4.11 6.49 -8.24
C ASP A 552 2.72 6.69 -8.88
N PRO A 553 2.45 6.11 -10.07
CA PRO A 553 1.16 6.28 -10.73
C PRO A 553 -0.03 5.76 -9.93
N LEU A 554 0.17 4.77 -9.05
CA LEU A 554 -0.85 4.18 -8.18
C LEU A 554 -1.31 5.11 -7.05
N LYS A 555 -0.54 6.17 -6.80
CA LYS A 555 -0.74 7.13 -5.70
C LYS A 555 -1.33 8.41 -6.29
N VAL A 556 -2.67 8.49 -6.33
CA VAL A 556 -3.38 9.54 -7.07
C VAL A 556 -3.86 10.64 -6.13
N THR A 557 -3.23 11.81 -6.23
CA THR A 557 -3.68 13.01 -5.52
C THR A 557 -4.56 13.86 -6.43
N VAL A 558 -5.82 14.03 -6.07
CA VAL A 558 -6.77 14.91 -6.74
C VAL A 558 -6.71 16.27 -6.05
N LEU A 559 -6.58 17.32 -6.85
CA LEU A 559 -6.55 18.71 -6.39
C LEU A 559 -7.97 19.30 -6.49
N THR A 560 -8.26 20.28 -5.65
CA THR A 560 -9.47 21.08 -5.72
C THR A 560 -9.11 22.53 -6.02
N PRO A 561 -9.96 23.30 -6.73
CA PRO A 561 -9.71 24.73 -6.98
C PRO A 561 -9.43 25.51 -5.69
N GLY A 562 -8.55 26.52 -5.73
CA GLY A 562 -8.32 27.43 -4.61
C GLY A 562 -6.86 27.76 -4.31
N ILE A 563 -5.91 26.91 -4.69
CA ILE A 563 -4.47 27.22 -4.63
C ILE A 563 -3.84 26.77 -5.95
N ASP A 564 -3.03 27.64 -6.56
CA ASP A 564 -2.24 27.28 -7.72
C ASP A 564 -0.92 26.58 -7.34
N PRO A 565 -0.19 25.97 -8.29
CA PRO A 565 1.10 25.32 -7.99
C PRO A 565 2.16 26.27 -7.43
N GLY A 566 2.05 27.57 -7.66
CA GLY A 566 2.93 28.60 -7.11
C GLY A 566 2.59 29.03 -5.68
N GLY A 567 1.46 28.53 -5.13
CA GLY A 567 0.98 28.88 -3.80
C GLY A 567 0.11 30.13 -3.75
N LEU A 568 -0.28 30.69 -4.89
CA LEU A 568 -1.23 31.79 -4.92
C LEU A 568 -2.62 31.25 -4.58
N VAL A 569 -3.20 31.79 -3.51
CA VAL A 569 -4.58 31.50 -3.13
C VAL A 569 -5.51 32.28 -4.06
N GLU A 570 -6.35 31.55 -4.79
CA GLU A 570 -7.28 32.11 -5.77
C GLU A 570 -8.40 32.94 -5.10
N GLU A 571 -9.25 33.60 -5.88
CA GLU A 571 -10.40 34.32 -5.34
C GLU A 571 -11.53 33.36 -4.90
N ARG A 572 -11.68 32.26 -5.64
CA ARG A 572 -12.63 31.18 -5.35
C ARG A 572 -11.86 29.91 -5.03
N GLY A 573 -12.42 29.08 -4.17
CA GLY A 573 -11.85 27.78 -3.88
C GLY A 573 -12.84 26.83 -3.27
N ILE A 574 -12.53 25.54 -3.40
CA ILE A 574 -13.34 24.43 -2.93
C ILE A 574 -12.47 23.63 -1.98
N PRO A 575 -12.58 23.84 -0.66
CA PRO A 575 -11.82 23.07 0.30
C PRO A 575 -12.09 21.56 0.20
N ALA A 576 -11.03 20.76 0.13
CA ALA A 576 -11.11 19.32 -0.09
C ALA A 576 -11.80 18.57 1.05
N ALA A 577 -11.82 19.11 2.28
CA ALA A 577 -12.60 18.59 3.40
C ALA A 577 -14.10 18.46 3.07
N ILE A 578 -14.65 19.42 2.33
CA ILE A 578 -16.06 19.41 1.91
C ILE A 578 -16.31 18.32 0.87
N VAL A 579 -15.41 18.19 -0.11
CA VAL A 579 -15.48 17.16 -1.15
C VAL A 579 -15.35 15.76 -0.55
N SER A 580 -14.36 15.54 0.32
CA SER A 580 -14.16 14.25 0.99
C SER A 580 -15.34 13.87 1.86
N ARG A 581 -15.96 14.85 2.56
CA ARG A 581 -17.19 14.61 3.33
C ARG A 581 -18.35 14.24 2.42
N PHE A 582 -18.52 14.93 1.30
CA PHE A 582 -19.54 14.60 0.31
C PHE A 582 -19.38 13.16 -0.20
N LEU A 583 -18.15 12.80 -0.62
CA LEU A 583 -17.84 11.43 -1.06
C LEU A 583 -18.16 10.40 0.02
N GLN A 584 -17.87 10.70 1.29
CA GLN A 584 -18.18 9.82 2.42
C GLN A 584 -19.68 9.55 2.57
N GLU A 585 -20.53 10.58 2.41
CA GLU A 585 -22.00 10.40 2.44
C GLU A 585 -22.50 9.54 1.26
N GLN A 586 -21.73 9.47 0.16
CA GLN A 586 -21.97 8.59 -0.99
C GLN A 586 -21.31 7.21 -0.88
N GLY A 587 -20.77 6.86 0.29
CA GLY A 587 -20.12 5.56 0.53
C GLY A 587 -18.70 5.45 -0.07
N ILE A 588 -18.05 6.57 -0.39
CA ILE A 588 -16.68 6.61 -0.91
C ILE A 588 -15.77 7.23 0.14
N VAL A 589 -14.84 6.43 0.67
CA VAL A 589 -13.82 6.90 1.61
C VAL A 589 -12.52 7.16 0.86
N VAL A 590 -11.95 8.35 1.04
CA VAL A 590 -10.62 8.71 0.56
C VAL A 590 -9.59 8.45 1.65
N GLU A 591 -8.34 8.25 1.24
CA GLU A 591 -7.28 7.76 2.12
C GLU A 591 -6.66 8.89 2.96
N LYS A 592 -6.49 10.08 2.36
CA LYS A 592 -6.03 11.29 3.05
C LYS A 592 -6.71 12.53 2.46
N THR A 593 -6.98 13.52 3.30
CA THR A 593 -7.52 14.82 2.88
C THR A 593 -6.64 15.93 3.43
N GLY A 594 -6.15 16.80 2.54
CA GLY A 594 -5.54 18.09 2.87
C GLY A 594 -6.54 19.24 2.71
N PHE A 595 -6.06 20.48 2.68
CA PHE A 595 -6.96 21.64 2.52
C PHE A 595 -7.52 21.77 1.10
N TYR A 596 -6.69 21.54 0.07
CA TYR A 596 -7.08 21.65 -1.35
C TYR A 596 -6.67 20.42 -2.17
N SER A 597 -6.51 19.29 -1.50
CA SER A 597 -6.19 18.02 -2.15
C SER A 597 -6.75 16.86 -1.35
N PHE A 598 -7.06 15.76 -2.03
CA PHE A 598 -7.35 14.49 -1.39
C PHE A 598 -6.70 13.36 -2.18
N PHE A 599 -6.38 12.29 -1.47
CA PHE A 599 -5.53 11.21 -1.94
C PHE A 599 -6.34 9.92 -2.09
N ILE A 600 -6.14 9.26 -3.23
CA ILE A 600 -6.76 7.99 -3.59
C ILE A 600 -5.63 6.99 -3.85
N LEU A 601 -5.72 5.87 -3.16
CA LEU A 601 -4.80 4.76 -3.33
C LEU A 601 -5.38 3.72 -4.27
N PHE A 602 -4.67 3.43 -5.37
CA PHE A 602 -4.97 2.28 -6.22
C PHE A 602 -4.22 1.05 -5.70
N THR A 603 -4.97 0.03 -5.27
CA THR A 603 -4.42 -1.26 -4.83
C THR A 603 -4.91 -2.39 -5.72
N MET A 604 -4.26 -3.55 -5.63
CA MET A 604 -4.69 -4.77 -6.35
C MET A 604 -6.13 -5.21 -6.03
N GLY A 605 -6.72 -4.71 -4.94
CA GLY A 605 -8.12 -4.98 -4.58
C GLY A 605 -9.13 -4.10 -5.31
N ILE A 606 -8.72 -3.13 -6.14
CA ILE A 606 -9.65 -2.31 -6.92
C ILE A 606 -10.17 -3.10 -8.12
N SER A 607 -11.49 -3.19 -8.23
CA SER A 607 -12.15 -3.74 -9.41
C SER A 607 -12.21 -2.74 -10.56
N LYS A 608 -12.17 -3.25 -11.79
CA LYS A 608 -12.42 -2.46 -12.99
C LYS A 608 -13.75 -1.72 -12.88
N GLY A 609 -13.75 -0.44 -13.21
CA GLY A 609 -14.96 0.40 -13.20
C GLY A 609 -15.29 1.09 -11.87
N LYS A 610 -14.64 0.75 -10.74
CA LYS A 610 -14.83 1.48 -9.46
C LYS A 610 -14.46 2.97 -9.59
N SER A 611 -13.45 3.26 -10.41
CA SER A 611 -13.05 4.63 -10.79
C SER A 611 -14.17 5.41 -11.48
N GLY A 612 -15.04 4.75 -12.25
CA GLY A 612 -16.20 5.36 -12.89
C GLY A 612 -17.22 5.88 -11.88
N THR A 613 -17.48 5.13 -10.80
CA THR A 613 -18.35 5.58 -9.71
C THR A 613 -17.80 6.83 -9.03
N LEU A 614 -16.50 6.87 -8.76
CA LEU A 614 -15.86 8.07 -8.19
C LEU A 614 -16.04 9.29 -9.11
N ILE A 615 -15.76 9.14 -10.41
CA ILE A 615 -15.95 10.21 -11.39
C ILE A 615 -17.39 10.71 -11.41
N ALA A 616 -18.37 9.80 -11.39
CA ALA A 616 -19.79 10.17 -11.34
C ALA A 616 -20.13 10.97 -10.07
N GLN A 617 -19.59 10.60 -8.91
CA GLN A 617 -19.80 11.35 -7.67
C GLN A 617 -19.08 12.70 -7.65
N LEU A 618 -17.95 12.84 -8.35
CA LEU A 618 -17.30 14.15 -8.54
C LEU A 618 -18.14 15.07 -9.43
N PHE A 619 -18.81 14.53 -10.46
CA PHE A 619 -19.79 15.29 -11.24
C PHE A 619 -21.01 15.69 -10.42
N GLU A 620 -21.57 14.77 -9.64
CA GLU A 620 -22.68 15.09 -8.74
C GLU A 620 -22.31 16.20 -7.75
N PHE A 621 -21.11 16.14 -7.16
CA PHE A 621 -20.62 17.22 -6.31
C PHE A 621 -20.57 18.55 -7.06
N LYS A 622 -20.00 18.55 -8.28
CA LYS A 622 -19.93 19.75 -9.12
C LYS A 622 -21.33 20.31 -9.42
N ASP A 623 -22.27 19.46 -9.81
CA ASP A 623 -23.64 19.87 -10.14
C ASP A 623 -24.35 20.48 -8.91
N GLN A 624 -24.20 19.86 -7.75
CA GLN A 624 -24.77 20.40 -6.49
C GLN A 624 -24.09 21.71 -6.05
N TYR A 625 -22.78 21.83 -6.26
CA TYR A 625 -22.04 23.05 -5.98
C TYR A 625 -22.48 24.18 -6.91
N ASP A 626 -22.56 23.91 -8.22
CA ASP A 626 -22.96 24.90 -9.23
C ASP A 626 -24.42 25.33 -9.10
N ALA A 627 -25.28 24.48 -8.52
CA ALA A 627 -26.66 24.79 -8.17
C ALA A 627 -26.82 25.49 -6.80
N ASN A 628 -25.73 25.60 -6.03
CA ASN A 628 -25.73 25.99 -4.62
C ASN A 628 -26.81 25.26 -3.79
N THR A 629 -26.88 23.93 -3.96
CA THR A 629 -27.90 23.10 -3.31
C THR A 629 -27.90 23.31 -1.79
N PRO A 630 -29.07 23.45 -1.14
CA PRO A 630 -29.16 23.62 0.31
C PRO A 630 -28.44 22.52 1.09
N LEU A 631 -27.68 22.89 2.11
CA LEU A 631 -26.93 21.92 2.93
C LEU A 631 -27.84 20.92 3.65
N GLU A 632 -29.12 21.24 3.88
CA GLU A 632 -30.09 20.30 4.43
C GLU A 632 -30.30 19.07 3.53
N GLN A 633 -30.02 19.19 2.24
CA GLN A 633 -30.09 18.09 1.27
C GLN A 633 -28.74 17.39 1.14
N VAL A 634 -27.63 18.14 1.15
CA VAL A 634 -26.27 17.61 0.94
C VAL A 634 -25.69 16.97 2.20
N PHE A 635 -25.83 17.63 3.35
CA PHE A 635 -25.29 17.22 4.66
C PHE A 635 -26.35 17.26 5.77
N PRO A 636 -27.43 16.45 5.66
CA PRO A 636 -28.58 16.55 6.56
C PRO A 636 -28.24 16.39 8.05
N GLU A 637 -27.37 15.45 8.41
CA GLU A 637 -27.00 15.23 9.81
C GLU A 637 -26.08 16.33 10.38
N ILE A 638 -25.24 16.96 9.55
CA ILE A 638 -24.41 18.10 9.97
C ILE A 638 -25.30 19.32 10.25
N VAL A 639 -26.24 19.64 9.36
CA VAL A 639 -27.15 20.77 9.55
C VAL A 639 -28.07 20.54 10.75
N LYS A 640 -28.56 19.32 10.93
CA LYS A 640 -29.37 18.94 12.11
C LYS A 640 -28.61 19.09 13.42
N THR A 641 -27.31 18.80 13.42
CA THR A 641 -26.44 18.92 14.60
C THR A 641 -26.07 20.38 14.87
N TYR A 642 -25.79 21.17 13.83
CA TYR A 642 -25.33 22.56 13.93
C TYR A 642 -26.20 23.54 13.12
N PRO A 643 -27.52 23.63 13.40
CA PRO A 643 -28.45 24.41 12.57
C PRO A 643 -28.22 25.91 12.65
N ARG A 644 -27.57 26.38 13.72
CA ARG A 644 -27.20 27.80 13.88
C ARG A 644 -26.06 28.23 12.96
N ILE A 645 -25.20 27.30 12.58
CA ILE A 645 -24.02 27.57 11.75
C ILE A 645 -24.36 27.34 10.29
N TYR A 646 -24.97 26.20 9.97
CA TYR A 646 -25.19 25.76 8.59
C TYR A 646 -26.61 25.97 8.06
N GLY A 647 -27.57 26.36 8.91
CA GLY A 647 -28.98 26.49 8.52
C GLY A 647 -29.19 27.56 7.45
N GLY A 648 -29.82 27.17 6.34
CA GLY A 648 -30.09 28.07 5.21
C GLY A 648 -28.89 28.38 4.32
N MET A 649 -27.73 27.75 4.54
CA MET A 649 -26.60 27.82 3.61
C MET A 649 -26.76 26.83 2.46
N GLY A 650 -26.25 27.17 1.28
CA GLY A 650 -26.00 26.21 0.21
C GLY A 650 -24.57 25.68 0.22
N LEU A 651 -24.31 24.68 -0.63
CA LEU A 651 -23.00 24.03 -0.75
C LEU A 651 -21.89 25.01 -1.19
N ALA A 652 -22.17 25.89 -2.16
CA ALA A 652 -21.20 26.90 -2.60
C ALA A 652 -20.93 27.94 -1.51
N ASP A 653 -21.95 28.33 -0.74
CA ASP A 653 -21.79 29.26 0.39
C ASP A 653 -20.84 28.69 1.45
N LEU A 654 -20.91 27.39 1.72
CA LEU A 654 -20.00 26.70 2.64
C LEU A 654 -18.56 26.68 2.11
N CYS A 655 -18.37 26.35 0.83
CA CYS A 655 -17.06 26.40 0.19
C CYS A 655 -16.46 27.81 0.24
N ASP A 656 -17.24 28.84 -0.09
CA ASP A 656 -16.80 30.24 -0.07
C ASP A 656 -16.44 30.68 1.35
N ALA A 657 -17.26 30.34 2.36
CA ALA A 657 -16.99 30.66 3.76
C ALA A 657 -15.68 30.00 4.26
N MET A 658 -15.50 28.71 3.96
CA MET A 658 -14.32 27.96 4.38
C MET A 658 -13.06 28.40 3.60
N HIS A 659 -13.18 28.68 2.30
CA HIS A 659 -12.09 29.23 1.49
C HIS A 659 -11.66 30.62 1.98
N ALA A 660 -12.61 31.51 2.23
CA ALA A 660 -12.35 32.85 2.76
C ALA A 660 -11.65 32.79 4.13
N TYR A 661 -12.06 31.86 4.99
CA TYR A 661 -11.40 31.61 6.26
C TYR A 661 -9.93 31.18 6.06
N LEU A 662 -9.69 30.15 5.24
CA LEU A 662 -8.34 29.62 4.99
C LEU A 662 -7.42 30.67 4.35
N LYS A 663 -7.97 31.47 3.42
CA LYS A 663 -7.26 32.58 2.78
C LYS A 663 -6.92 33.69 3.78
N GLY A 664 -7.88 34.09 4.62
CA GLY A 664 -7.70 35.13 5.64
C GLY A 664 -6.63 34.81 6.68
N HIS A 665 -6.34 33.52 6.88
CA HIS A 665 -5.33 33.03 7.81
C HIS A 665 -4.00 32.61 7.13
N GLY A 666 -3.83 32.86 5.82
CA GLY A 666 -2.55 32.59 5.15
C GLY A 666 -2.17 31.10 5.11
N ILE A 667 -3.13 30.20 4.91
CA ILE A 667 -2.91 28.74 5.06
C ILE A 667 -1.70 28.21 4.26
N ALA A 668 -1.49 28.70 3.03
CA ALA A 668 -0.41 28.22 2.16
C ALA A 668 0.98 28.48 2.76
N GLU A 669 1.17 29.64 3.39
CA GLU A 669 2.43 29.99 4.07
C GLU A 669 2.60 29.16 5.35
N ILE A 670 1.57 29.09 6.19
CA ILE A 670 1.60 28.29 7.43
C ILE A 670 1.92 26.82 7.14
N GLN A 671 1.33 26.23 6.09
CA GLN A 671 1.60 24.84 5.72
C GLN A 671 3.04 24.63 5.25
N LYS A 672 3.62 25.60 4.53
CA LYS A 672 5.00 25.53 4.07
C LYS A 672 5.97 25.64 5.26
N ASP A 673 5.71 26.57 6.16
CA ASP A 673 6.64 26.97 7.21
C ASP A 673 6.64 26.03 8.43
N VAL A 674 5.50 25.40 8.76
CA VAL A 674 5.36 24.53 9.95
C VAL A 674 6.33 23.33 9.97
N TYR A 675 6.84 22.90 8.81
CA TYR A 675 7.86 21.84 8.71
C TYR A 675 9.24 22.35 8.26
N ALA A 676 9.39 23.66 7.97
CA ALA A 676 10.63 24.23 7.45
C ALA A 676 11.73 24.30 8.53
N ARG A 677 11.33 24.39 9.80
CA ARG A 677 12.24 24.45 10.95
C ARG A 677 12.00 23.29 11.90
N ILE A 678 13.09 22.78 12.46
CA ILE A 678 13.06 21.72 13.46
C ILE A 678 13.30 22.35 14.83
N PRO A 679 12.35 22.23 15.78
CA PRO A 679 12.54 22.69 17.15
C PRO A 679 13.79 22.10 17.79
N ARG A 680 14.47 22.90 18.62
CA ARG A 680 15.74 22.47 19.25
C ARG A 680 15.49 21.36 20.27
N PRO A 681 16.27 20.26 20.26
CA PRO A 681 16.17 19.24 21.30
C PRO A 681 16.83 19.73 22.59
N ALA A 682 16.07 19.74 23.70
CA ALA A 682 16.61 19.97 25.05
C ALA A 682 17.00 18.67 25.75
N MET A 683 16.38 17.56 25.37
CA MET A 683 16.68 16.22 25.87
C MET A 683 16.27 15.18 24.83
N THR A 684 16.70 13.93 25.04
CA THR A 684 16.29 12.83 24.16
C THR A 684 14.78 12.54 24.30
N PRO A 685 14.13 11.98 23.26
CA PRO A 685 12.74 11.53 23.37
C PRO A 685 12.52 10.54 24.52
N ALA A 686 13.50 9.68 24.80
CA ALA A 686 13.46 8.73 25.91
C ALA A 686 13.48 9.41 27.29
N GLU A 687 14.23 10.51 27.45
CA GLU A 687 14.22 11.31 28.68
C GLU A 687 12.89 12.01 28.88
N ALA A 688 12.35 12.64 27.85
CA ALA A 688 11.05 13.29 27.90
C ALA A 688 9.95 12.31 28.29
N TYR A 689 9.94 11.11 27.69
CA TYR A 689 9.02 10.03 28.04
C TYR A 689 9.17 9.60 29.51
N ARG A 690 10.40 9.39 30.00
CA ARG A 690 10.65 9.05 31.42
C ARG A 690 10.15 10.13 32.37
N MET A 691 10.32 11.41 32.03
CA MET A 691 9.81 12.52 32.84
C MET A 691 8.28 12.57 32.84
N MET A 692 7.63 12.34 31.69
CA MET A 692 6.18 12.26 31.59
C MET A 692 5.62 11.16 32.51
N ILE A 693 6.17 9.94 32.44
CA ILE A 693 5.75 8.81 33.29
C ILE A 693 6.02 9.06 34.77
N ALA A 694 7.08 9.81 35.10
CA ALA A 694 7.37 10.24 36.47
C ALA A 694 6.41 11.35 36.99
N GLY A 695 5.37 11.71 36.24
CA GLY A 695 4.39 12.73 36.63
C GLY A 695 4.93 14.16 36.53
N LYS A 696 6.03 14.38 35.78
CA LYS A 696 6.65 15.70 35.57
C LYS A 696 6.13 16.42 34.32
N ALA A 697 4.96 16.02 33.81
CA ALA A 697 4.28 16.72 32.72
C ALA A 697 3.04 17.49 33.26
N GLU A 698 2.62 18.50 32.51
CA GLU A 698 1.39 19.24 32.74
C GLU A 698 0.71 19.61 31.42
N LYS A 699 -0.60 19.84 31.46
CA LYS A 699 -1.34 20.36 30.31
C LYS A 699 -1.04 21.83 30.13
N VAL A 700 -0.68 22.23 28.92
CA VAL A 700 -0.40 23.62 28.54
C VAL A 700 -1.31 24.02 27.40
N ARG A 701 -1.92 25.20 27.49
CA ARG A 701 -2.75 25.78 26.41
C ARG A 701 -1.89 26.10 25.20
N LEU A 702 -2.47 26.05 24.00
CA LEU A 702 -1.75 26.36 22.75
C LEU A 702 -1.04 27.73 22.78
N GLN A 703 -1.72 28.76 23.29
CA GLN A 703 -1.17 30.12 23.41
C GLN A 703 0.03 30.24 24.36
N ASP A 704 0.22 29.27 25.26
CA ASP A 704 1.25 29.26 26.31
C ASP A 704 2.38 28.24 26.01
N LEU A 705 2.47 27.73 24.78
CA LEU A 705 3.45 26.72 24.38
C LEU A 705 4.86 27.28 24.13
N ALA A 706 5.00 28.60 23.94
CA ALA A 706 6.30 29.21 23.73
C ALA A 706 7.23 28.98 24.94
N GLY A 707 8.44 28.49 24.68
CA GLY A 707 9.44 28.12 25.68
C GLY A 707 9.27 26.71 26.27
N ARG A 708 8.19 26.00 25.94
CA ARG A 708 7.86 24.71 26.57
C ARG A 708 8.53 23.54 25.87
N THR A 709 8.84 22.50 26.63
CA THR A 709 9.36 21.21 26.11
C THR A 709 8.22 20.21 25.97
N ALA A 710 8.07 19.59 24.78
CA ALA A 710 7.07 18.56 24.56
C ALA A 710 7.34 17.32 25.42
N ALA A 711 6.30 16.82 26.11
CA ALA A 711 6.33 15.52 26.76
C ALA A 711 5.85 14.40 25.83
N VAL A 712 5.04 14.76 24.83
CA VAL A 712 4.43 13.85 23.85
C VAL A 712 4.71 14.34 22.44
N MET A 713 4.59 13.43 21.47
CA MET A 713 4.69 13.76 20.06
C MET A 713 3.38 14.40 19.59
N VAL A 714 3.47 15.45 18.77
CA VAL A 714 2.32 16.16 18.19
C VAL A 714 2.28 15.89 16.69
N VAL A 715 1.16 15.32 16.23
CA VAL A 715 1.07 14.73 14.90
C VAL A 715 -0.29 15.02 14.24
N PRO A 716 -0.35 15.88 13.23
CA PRO A 716 -1.53 16.02 12.37
C PRO A 716 -1.81 14.71 11.61
N TYR A 717 -3.08 14.30 11.56
CA TYR A 717 -3.50 13.03 11.00
C TYR A 717 -4.76 13.16 10.13
N PRO A 718 -4.80 12.53 8.94
CA PRO A 718 -3.73 11.80 8.23
C PRO A 718 -2.70 12.73 7.54
N PRO A 719 -1.47 12.27 7.21
CA PRO A 719 -0.97 10.88 7.28
C PRO A 719 -0.22 10.53 8.57
N GLY A 720 -0.08 11.47 9.52
CA GLY A 720 0.60 11.20 10.78
C GLY A 720 2.08 11.57 10.79
N ILE A 721 2.42 12.74 10.26
CA ILE A 721 3.81 13.23 10.19
C ILE A 721 4.05 14.26 11.29
N PRO A 722 4.96 13.99 12.24
CA PRO A 722 5.08 14.82 13.43
C PRO A 722 5.61 16.22 13.14
N ILE A 723 4.97 17.24 13.74
CA ILE A 723 5.46 18.63 13.73
C ILE A 723 6.35 18.92 14.94
N TRP A 724 6.14 18.21 16.06
CA TRP A 724 6.86 18.44 17.30
C TRP A 724 7.08 17.12 18.05
N MET A 725 8.33 16.81 18.38
CA MET A 725 8.73 15.55 19.01
C MET A 725 8.93 15.70 20.52
N PRO A 726 8.79 14.62 21.32
CA PRO A 726 9.12 14.65 22.74
C PRO A 726 10.56 15.08 22.98
N GLY A 727 10.78 15.98 23.95
CA GLY A 727 12.11 16.50 24.30
C GLY A 727 12.55 17.73 23.51
N GLU A 728 11.81 18.11 22.47
CA GLU A 728 12.03 19.35 21.74
C GLU A 728 11.37 20.54 22.42
N VAL A 729 11.99 21.72 22.32
CA VAL A 729 11.51 22.99 22.88
C VAL A 729 11.04 23.91 21.76
N LEU A 730 9.85 24.48 21.89
CA LEU A 730 9.40 25.55 21.00
C LEU A 730 10.00 26.87 21.46
N SER A 731 10.96 27.39 20.73
CA SER A 731 11.54 28.71 20.96
C SER A 731 10.65 29.83 20.40
N ALA A 732 11.04 31.09 20.58
CA ALA A 732 10.37 32.22 19.94
C ALA A 732 10.39 32.15 18.40
N ASP A 733 11.37 31.43 17.84
CA ASP A 733 11.55 31.27 16.39
C ASP A 733 10.68 30.15 15.80
N ASP A 734 10.06 29.30 16.65
CA ASP A 734 9.24 28.14 16.23
C ASP A 734 7.73 28.46 16.24
N ARG A 735 7.39 29.74 16.07
CA ARG A 735 6.01 30.23 16.19
C ARG A 735 5.05 29.59 15.19
N ASP A 736 5.54 29.18 14.01
CA ASP A 736 4.73 28.59 12.94
C ASP A 736 4.00 27.31 13.40
N ILE A 737 4.60 26.53 14.30
CA ILE A 737 3.97 25.34 14.90
C ILE A 737 2.80 25.74 15.79
N ILE A 738 2.97 26.79 16.59
CA ILE A 738 1.92 27.30 17.48
C ILE A 738 0.79 27.90 16.65
N ASP A 739 1.12 28.73 15.66
CA ASP A 739 0.14 29.38 14.78
C ASP A 739 -0.66 28.34 13.98
N PHE A 740 -0.01 27.27 13.50
CA PHE A 740 -0.69 26.14 12.85
C PHE A 740 -1.65 25.40 13.80
N LEU A 741 -1.27 25.15 15.05
CA LEU A 741 -2.14 24.49 16.02
C LEU A 741 -3.32 25.37 16.43
N LEU A 742 -3.09 26.68 16.63
CA LEU A 742 -4.13 27.65 16.91
C LEU A 742 -5.11 27.76 15.74
N LEU A 743 -4.62 27.74 14.51
CA LEU A 743 -5.46 27.73 13.31
C LEU A 743 -6.44 26.56 13.32
N TYR A 744 -6.01 25.35 13.70
CA TYR A 744 -6.92 24.19 13.81
C TYR A 744 -7.91 24.31 14.96
N GLU A 745 -7.49 24.81 16.13
CA GLU A 745 -8.43 25.07 17.24
C GLU A 745 -9.52 26.08 16.85
N ASP A 746 -9.18 27.06 16.02
CA ASP A 746 -10.08 28.10 15.52
C ASP A 746 -10.92 27.59 14.34
N PHE A 747 -10.35 26.78 13.45
CA PHE A 747 -11.04 26.13 12.34
C PHE A 747 -12.10 25.13 12.82
N ASP A 748 -11.74 24.27 13.78
CA ASP A 748 -12.65 23.25 14.33
C ASP A 748 -13.83 23.88 15.09
N ALA A 749 -13.67 25.12 15.58
CA ALA A 749 -14.74 25.90 16.18
C ALA A 749 -15.63 26.59 15.12
N ALA A 750 -15.03 27.08 14.03
CA ALA A 750 -15.75 27.76 12.95
C ALA A 750 -16.55 26.79 12.07
N PHE A 751 -16.02 25.59 11.82
CA PHE A 751 -16.59 24.58 10.92
C PHE A 751 -16.77 23.21 11.61
N PRO A 752 -17.61 23.10 12.65
CA PRO A 752 -17.81 21.83 13.35
C PRO A 752 -18.43 20.78 12.41
N GLY A 753 -17.93 19.54 12.46
CA GLY A 753 -18.22 18.49 11.49
C GLY A 753 -17.14 18.29 10.42
N PHE A 754 -16.15 19.19 10.34
CA PHE A 754 -15.00 19.11 9.43
C PHE A 754 -13.65 19.05 10.17
N GLU A 755 -13.66 18.60 11.42
CA GLU A 755 -12.46 18.62 12.26
C GLU A 755 -11.36 17.66 11.76
N THR A 756 -10.11 18.12 11.81
CA THR A 756 -8.94 17.27 11.53
C THR A 756 -8.44 16.63 12.83
N GLU A 757 -7.93 15.41 12.79
CA GLU A 757 -7.34 14.76 13.96
C GLU A 757 -5.89 15.22 14.16
N ILE A 758 -5.53 15.59 15.41
CA ILE A 758 -4.14 15.89 15.76
C ILE A 758 -3.80 15.09 17.02
N HIS A 759 -3.00 14.04 16.85
CA HIS A 759 -2.53 13.24 17.98
C HIS A 759 -1.59 14.08 18.85
N GLY A 760 -1.65 13.87 20.17
CA GLY A 760 -0.88 14.63 21.16
C GLY A 760 -1.59 15.90 21.65
N VAL A 761 -2.66 16.32 20.97
CA VAL A 761 -3.54 17.40 21.42
C VAL A 761 -4.69 16.83 22.24
N ILE A 762 -4.88 17.37 23.44
CA ILE A 762 -5.99 17.06 24.34
C ILE A 762 -7.08 18.12 24.14
N ARG A 763 -8.28 17.64 23.83
CA ARG A 763 -9.48 18.46 23.61
C ARG A 763 -10.35 18.41 24.85
N ASP A 764 -10.33 19.46 25.64
CA ASP A 764 -11.23 19.60 26.78
C ASP A 764 -12.51 20.34 26.33
N ALA A 765 -13.68 19.84 26.73
CA ALA A 765 -14.95 20.53 26.50
C ALA A 765 -15.02 21.74 27.46
N GLY A 766 -14.80 22.95 26.93
CA GLY A 766 -15.13 24.19 27.64
C GLY A 766 -16.61 24.51 27.52
N ASP A 767 -17.11 25.38 28.40
CA ASP A 767 -18.54 25.73 28.48
C ASP A 767 -19.12 26.33 27.19
N ASP A 768 -18.29 26.91 26.30
CA ASP A 768 -18.71 27.49 25.00
C ASP A 768 -17.81 27.14 23.79
N ARG A 769 -16.62 26.54 23.99
CA ARG A 769 -15.67 26.21 22.90
C ARG A 769 -14.75 25.03 23.27
N LYS A 770 -14.36 24.21 22.28
CA LYS A 770 -13.30 23.21 22.45
C LYS A 770 -11.97 23.91 22.72
N VAL A 771 -11.29 23.48 23.78
CA VAL A 771 -10.02 24.05 24.21
C VAL A 771 -8.92 23.03 23.99
N TYR A 772 -7.85 23.44 23.33
CA TYR A 772 -6.73 22.57 22.97
C TYR A 772 -5.58 22.77 23.96
N SER A 773 -5.04 21.66 24.42
CA SER A 773 -3.86 21.62 25.30
C SER A 773 -2.93 20.49 24.91
N ILE A 774 -1.65 20.64 25.24
CA ILE A 774 -0.62 19.63 24.96
C ILE A 774 0.09 19.30 26.27
N LEU A 775 0.51 18.04 26.44
CA LEU A 775 1.36 17.66 27.56
C LEU A 775 2.79 18.15 27.31
N CYS A 776 3.22 19.11 28.13
CA CYS A 776 4.60 19.60 28.17
C CYS A 776 5.25 19.23 29.50
N LEU A 777 6.58 19.18 29.52
CA LEU A 777 7.32 19.01 30.76
C LEU A 777 7.14 20.25 31.64
N ARG A 778 7.04 20.03 32.96
CA ARG A 778 7.02 21.12 33.95
C ARG A 778 8.37 21.83 33.93
N GLU A 779 8.33 23.15 34.02
CA GLU A 779 9.53 23.94 34.27
C GLU A 779 9.96 23.73 35.72
N ASP A 780 11.25 23.48 35.95
CA ASP A 780 11.83 23.53 37.29
C ASP A 780 11.76 24.99 37.77
N ARG A 781 10.74 25.32 38.58
CA ARG A 781 10.53 26.65 39.16
C ARG A 781 11.50 26.98 40.28
#